data_AF-A0AAD7L568-F1
#
_entry.id   AF-A0AAD7L568-F1
#
_cell.length_a   1.000
_cell.length_b   1.000
_cell.length_c   1.000
_cell.angle_alpha   90.00
_cell.angle_beta   90.00
_cell.angle_gamma   90.00
#
_symmetry.space_group_name_H-M   'P 1'
#
loop_
_entity.id
_entity.type
_entity.pdbx_description
1 polymer ?
#
loop_
_entity_poly.entity_id
_entity_poly.type
_entity_poly.pdbx_seq_one_letter_code
_entity_poly.pdbx_strand_id
1 'polypeptide(L)'
;MDCKSRILFFLICACFLHLTSSSKLRGNTLWQGEELNFGDRLVSDLGELSLSFFKPSNYNNNNLYLGVNSLLFGYYFWVANRDTPIPADSGAALTIDEYGNLKIMYNGGGDSIVLYSSVEAPKNTSLFLPDTGNVELREMNPDGSIKQDVLWQASDCPTDTLFKGTKLGINKRTGQTRSLTSRRSFNNPSSGPFTLGMDPNNTKQLVIWWWKKIVWTSGEWDHNERTFSNTKGLVDFNFTYVSNENETYFKYFLISYLNIVREGVLFGGSGAYYSCVSNNHPPFQAGCKLPKPPSCRSLSQQHNNSNDLILPSWNGTGKMSMEGFRFDESENLTTTDCWLKCLNNCSCVAYSNTNEDATGCEIWGTKAKFAANNDGRQIYFLPGKLKAKSRRRLIVRSLAGGAIAIFISCSICFVFWRKHKAKVNMKMKQLKLLLEIGGNATLPTTYDATKVKNGNNKLDGKTNQEIHIFSFGSIATATNNFSSANKLGEGGYGPVYKGKLTDGQEIAIKRLSQSSGQGLEEFKNEAQLIAKLQHRNLVRILGFCIEREERILVYEYMSNKSLDFYLFGIDSNKKKLSNWKRRFRIIEGIVQGFVYLHNYSRLTVIHRDLKASNILLDDEMNPKISDFGMARIFKSKESVEKTRRVVGTFGYMSPEYVTSGVISIKIDIFSYGVLLLEIVSGKRNNSCYQIDGKLNLIAYAWQLWTDDKVIELIDPTLDSTIKCSPGEVLRCIHIGLLCVQDKATDRPTMLDIVSFLSNETIQLAQPKPPAFLNNIVVMEQQHDLPINHGSLNDVTISEMGGR
;
A
#
# COMPACT_ATOMS: atom_id res chain seq x y z
N MET A 1 8.07 -53.35 -25.09
CA MET A 1 8.02 -52.43 -23.93
C MET A 1 7.25 -51.19 -24.35
N ASP A 2 6.05 -51.03 -23.79
CA ASP A 2 5.04 -50.08 -24.26
C ASP A 2 5.39 -48.60 -24.04
N CYS A 3 4.92 -47.77 -24.97
CA CYS A 3 5.05 -46.30 -24.99
C CYS A 3 4.56 -45.63 -23.68
N LYS A 4 3.63 -46.28 -22.96
CA LYS A 4 3.16 -45.84 -21.62
C LYS A 4 4.24 -45.92 -20.54
N SER A 5 5.18 -46.88 -20.62
CA SER A 5 6.26 -47.05 -19.64
C SER A 5 7.36 -45.99 -19.78
N ARG A 6 7.63 -45.54 -21.01
CA ARG A 6 8.57 -44.44 -21.28
C ARG A 6 8.06 -43.08 -20.81
N ILE A 7 6.75 -42.84 -20.91
CA ILE A 7 6.11 -41.61 -20.43
C ILE A 7 6.08 -41.58 -18.89
N LEU A 8 5.84 -42.73 -18.24
CA LEU A 8 5.87 -42.83 -16.79
C LEU A 8 7.29 -42.65 -16.23
N PHE A 9 8.31 -43.19 -16.89
CA PHE A 9 9.72 -42.97 -16.53
C PHE A 9 10.16 -41.51 -16.72
N PHE A 10 9.71 -40.85 -17.79
CA PHE A 10 9.94 -39.41 -18.00
C PHE A 10 9.22 -38.53 -16.97
N LEU A 11 8.00 -38.90 -16.56
CA LEU A 11 7.26 -38.18 -15.52
C LEU A 11 7.86 -38.37 -14.12
N ILE A 12 8.40 -39.56 -13.82
CA ILE A 12 9.10 -39.82 -12.56
C ILE A 12 10.44 -39.08 -12.52
N CYS A 13 11.22 -39.08 -13.61
CA CYS A 13 12.45 -38.28 -13.69
C CYS A 13 12.18 -36.75 -13.67
N ALA A 14 11.09 -36.27 -14.25
CA ALA A 14 10.69 -34.86 -14.18
C ALA A 14 10.22 -34.45 -12.76
N CYS A 15 9.63 -35.37 -11.99
CA CYS A 15 9.30 -35.15 -10.58
C CYS A 15 10.54 -35.18 -9.67
N PHE A 16 11.58 -35.95 -10.00
CA PHE A 16 12.85 -35.96 -9.26
C PHE A 16 13.79 -34.80 -9.63
N LEU A 17 13.67 -34.22 -10.84
CA LEU A 17 14.43 -33.03 -11.25
C LEU A 17 13.83 -31.69 -10.76
N HIS A 18 12.63 -31.71 -10.18
CA HIS A 18 12.06 -30.56 -9.46
C HIS A 18 12.30 -30.58 -7.94
N LEU A 19 13.13 -31.50 -7.47
CA LEU A 19 13.58 -31.57 -6.06
C LEU A 19 14.99 -30.99 -5.83
N THR A 20 15.57 -30.26 -6.78
CA THR A 20 16.85 -29.57 -6.60
C THR A 20 16.66 -28.06 -6.42
N SER A 21 16.51 -27.69 -5.16
CA SER A 21 17.06 -26.52 -4.43
C SER A 21 16.00 -26.05 -3.46
N SER A 22 15.97 -26.66 -2.26
CA SER A 22 15.39 -25.97 -1.12
C SER A 22 16.13 -24.64 -0.99
N SER A 23 15.51 -23.51 -1.34
CA SER A 23 16.06 -22.20 -1.00
C SER A 23 16.25 -22.20 0.51
N LYS A 24 17.49 -22.19 1.01
CA LYS A 24 17.72 -22.07 2.45
C LYS A 24 17.33 -20.65 2.83
N LEU A 25 16.16 -20.55 3.46
CA LEU A 25 15.71 -19.31 4.08
C LEU A 25 16.57 -19.11 5.33
N ARG A 26 17.45 -18.11 5.30
CA ARG A 26 18.20 -17.69 6.50
C ARG A 26 17.46 -16.54 7.19
N GLY A 27 17.77 -16.32 8.46
CA GLY A 27 17.29 -15.16 9.20
C GLY A 27 17.81 -13.84 8.63
N ASN A 28 17.76 -12.78 9.43
CA ASN A 28 18.17 -11.42 9.03
C ASN A 28 19.69 -11.17 9.10
N THR A 29 20.48 -12.13 9.57
CA THR A 29 21.92 -11.97 9.87
C THR A 29 22.76 -13.03 9.17
N LEU A 30 23.84 -12.62 8.52
CA LEU A 30 24.91 -13.47 8.01
C LEU A 30 26.15 -13.29 8.89
N TRP A 31 26.61 -14.38 9.49
CA TRP A 31 27.73 -14.36 10.44
C TRP A 31 29.07 -14.50 9.72
N GLN A 32 30.15 -14.07 10.37
CA GLN A 32 31.49 -14.22 9.82
C GLN A 32 31.82 -15.67 9.48
N GLY A 33 32.44 -15.89 8.31
CA GLY A 33 32.73 -17.23 7.79
C GLY A 33 31.52 -17.96 7.17
N GLU A 34 30.30 -17.42 7.28
CA GLU A 34 29.15 -17.96 6.56
C GLU A 34 29.07 -17.42 5.13
N GLU A 35 28.64 -18.28 4.21
CA GLU A 35 28.42 -17.93 2.81
C GLU A 35 26.93 -17.88 2.48
N LEU A 36 26.50 -16.82 1.82
CA LEU A 36 25.19 -16.73 1.16
C LEU A 36 25.38 -17.04 -0.33
N ASN A 37 24.95 -18.22 -0.77
CA ASN A 37 25.17 -18.71 -2.14
C ASN A 37 24.05 -18.29 -3.10
N PHE A 38 24.28 -18.46 -4.42
CA PHE A 38 23.20 -18.36 -5.41
C PHE A 38 22.05 -19.34 -5.10
N GLY A 39 20.84 -18.79 -4.87
CA GLY A 39 19.66 -19.56 -4.44
C GLY A 39 19.30 -19.41 -2.96
N ASP A 40 20.26 -18.98 -2.13
CA ASP A 40 20.01 -18.60 -0.74
C ASP A 40 19.42 -17.19 -0.65
N ARG A 41 18.71 -16.92 0.46
CA ARG A 41 18.15 -15.60 0.76
C ARG A 41 18.31 -15.27 2.23
N LEU A 42 18.82 -14.07 2.49
CA LEU A 42 18.77 -13.43 3.80
C LEU A 42 17.50 -12.58 3.85
N VAL A 43 16.66 -12.74 4.87
CA VAL A 43 15.32 -12.14 4.91
C VAL A 43 15.16 -11.26 6.15
N SER A 44 14.59 -10.07 5.98
CA SER A 44 14.34 -9.15 7.10
C SER A 44 13.31 -9.73 8.08
N ASP A 45 13.25 -9.22 9.30
CA ASP A 45 12.38 -9.76 10.37
C ASP A 45 10.90 -9.80 10.01
N LEU A 46 10.41 -8.82 9.25
CA LEU A 46 9.01 -8.78 8.78
C LEU A 46 8.76 -9.63 7.53
N GLY A 47 9.79 -10.20 6.90
CA GLY A 47 9.65 -11.01 5.70
C GLY A 47 9.28 -10.23 4.43
N GLU A 48 9.47 -8.90 4.43
CA GLU A 48 9.12 -8.04 3.29
C GLU A 48 10.30 -7.80 2.34
N LEU A 49 11.52 -7.88 2.87
CA LEU A 49 12.76 -7.61 2.16
C LEU A 49 13.68 -8.82 2.16
N SER A 50 14.39 -9.03 1.06
CA SER A 50 15.38 -10.09 0.96
C SER A 50 16.64 -9.64 0.24
N LEU A 51 17.81 -9.91 0.83
CA LEU A 51 19.10 -9.82 0.17
C LEU A 51 19.40 -11.18 -0.48
N SER A 52 19.62 -11.17 -1.79
CA SER A 52 19.88 -12.40 -2.56
C SER A 52 20.56 -12.12 -3.89
N PHE A 53 21.19 -13.15 -4.43
CA PHE A 53 21.65 -13.13 -5.82
C PHE A 53 20.48 -13.31 -6.79
N PHE A 54 20.53 -12.61 -7.93
CA PHE A 54 19.46 -12.61 -8.92
C PHE A 54 19.97 -12.42 -10.34
N LYS A 55 19.13 -12.86 -11.29
CA LYS A 55 19.26 -12.61 -12.73
C LYS A 55 18.09 -11.74 -13.19
N PRO A 56 18.31 -10.66 -13.97
CA PRO A 56 17.23 -9.88 -14.56
C PRO A 56 16.31 -10.75 -15.43
N SER A 57 15.00 -10.59 -15.31
CA SER A 57 13.99 -11.47 -15.93
C SER A 57 13.70 -11.04 -17.37
N ASN A 58 14.64 -11.26 -18.29
CA ASN A 58 14.39 -11.40 -19.74
C ASN A 58 15.68 -11.70 -20.53
N TYR A 59 15.69 -12.87 -21.20
CA TYR A 59 16.67 -13.35 -22.21
C TYR A 59 18.09 -13.69 -21.71
N ASN A 60 18.93 -14.21 -22.62
CA ASN A 60 20.21 -14.95 -22.46
C ASN A 60 21.33 -14.27 -21.63
N ASN A 61 20.99 -13.27 -20.81
CA ASN A 61 21.89 -12.63 -19.89
C ASN A 61 22.37 -13.61 -18.82
N ASN A 62 23.61 -14.05 -18.95
CA ASN A 62 24.25 -14.95 -18.02
C ASN A 62 24.90 -14.21 -16.84
N ASN A 63 24.56 -12.94 -16.61
CA ASN A 63 25.09 -12.15 -15.50
C ASN A 63 24.26 -12.31 -14.23
N LEU A 64 24.97 -12.27 -13.11
CA LEU A 64 24.47 -12.44 -11.76
C LEU A 64 24.77 -11.19 -10.92
N TYR A 65 23.78 -10.78 -10.15
CA TYR A 65 23.82 -9.58 -9.33
C TYR A 65 23.41 -9.89 -7.90
N LEU A 66 24.01 -9.24 -6.93
CA LEU A 66 23.58 -9.23 -5.53
C LEU A 66 22.75 -7.99 -5.27
N GLY A 67 21.56 -8.14 -4.70
CA GLY A 67 20.74 -6.98 -4.37
C GLY A 67 19.67 -7.24 -3.32
N VAL A 68 19.11 -6.14 -2.82
CA VAL A 68 17.96 -6.17 -1.90
C VAL A 68 16.68 -6.00 -2.72
N ASN A 69 15.78 -6.95 -2.59
CA ASN A 69 14.49 -7.01 -3.26
C ASN A 69 13.36 -6.80 -2.27
N SER A 70 12.29 -6.15 -2.71
CA SER A 70 10.99 -6.20 -2.04
C SER A 70 10.18 -7.39 -2.53
N LEU A 71 9.80 -8.28 -1.62
CA LEU A 71 8.97 -9.45 -1.94
C LEU A 71 7.54 -9.07 -2.35
N LEU A 72 7.10 -7.84 -2.06
CA LEU A 72 5.79 -7.29 -2.44
C LEU A 72 5.76 -6.77 -3.89
N PHE A 73 6.82 -6.09 -4.33
CA PHE A 73 6.85 -5.40 -5.63
C PHE A 73 7.73 -6.08 -6.68
N GLY A 74 8.57 -7.04 -6.29
CA GLY A 74 9.51 -7.72 -7.19
C GLY A 74 10.58 -6.79 -7.79
N TYR A 75 10.90 -5.70 -7.09
CA TYR A 75 11.86 -4.69 -7.51
C TYR A 75 13.10 -4.69 -6.61
N TYR A 76 14.28 -4.68 -7.23
CA TYR A 76 15.56 -4.57 -6.54
C TYR A 76 15.92 -3.09 -6.34
N PHE A 77 15.78 -2.57 -5.12
CA PHE A 77 16.04 -1.15 -4.83
C PHE A 77 17.50 -0.84 -4.49
N TRP A 78 18.33 -1.87 -4.27
CA TRP A 78 19.78 -1.75 -4.16
C TRP A 78 20.47 -2.94 -4.82
N VAL A 79 21.57 -2.70 -5.54
CA VAL A 79 22.33 -3.70 -6.29
C VAL A 79 23.83 -3.45 -6.10
N ALA A 80 24.53 -4.39 -5.45
CA ALA A 80 25.91 -4.23 -5.01
C ALA A 80 26.92 -4.16 -6.16
N ASN A 81 26.82 -5.12 -7.09
CA ASN A 81 27.77 -5.32 -8.19
C ASN A 81 27.15 -4.94 -9.55
N ARG A 82 26.37 -3.85 -9.57
CA ARG A 82 25.63 -3.43 -10.77
C ARG A 82 26.52 -3.12 -11.97
N ASP A 83 27.73 -2.62 -11.73
CA ASP A 83 28.72 -2.24 -12.76
C ASP A 83 29.80 -3.31 -12.97
N THR A 84 29.80 -4.35 -12.14
CA THR A 84 30.72 -5.49 -12.16
C THR A 84 29.92 -6.80 -12.08
N PRO A 85 29.07 -7.10 -13.09
CA PRO A 85 28.28 -8.33 -13.11
C PRO A 85 29.17 -9.56 -13.09
N ILE A 86 28.70 -10.63 -12.43
CA ILE A 86 29.43 -11.89 -12.31
C ILE A 86 28.79 -12.93 -13.25
N PRO A 87 29.54 -13.80 -13.95
CA PRO A 87 28.96 -14.90 -14.71
C PRO A 87 28.14 -15.84 -13.81
N ALA A 88 26.97 -16.27 -14.25
CA ALA A 88 26.05 -17.04 -13.40
C ALA A 88 26.56 -18.42 -12.99
N ASP A 89 27.40 -19.02 -13.83
CA ASP A 89 27.95 -20.36 -13.62
C ASP A 89 29.25 -20.33 -12.79
N SER A 90 29.59 -19.18 -12.19
CA SER A 90 30.83 -18.96 -11.44
C SER A 90 30.80 -19.45 -9.99
N GLY A 91 29.66 -19.95 -9.49
CA GLY A 91 29.49 -20.32 -8.08
C GLY A 91 29.62 -19.13 -7.12
N ALA A 92 28.90 -18.03 -7.39
CA ALA A 92 29.03 -16.82 -6.59
C ALA A 92 28.49 -16.97 -5.15
N ALA A 93 29.23 -16.41 -4.20
CA ALA A 93 28.88 -16.41 -2.78
C ALA A 93 29.22 -15.07 -2.12
N LEU A 94 28.31 -14.53 -1.31
CA LEU A 94 28.58 -13.39 -0.44
C LEU A 94 29.08 -13.91 0.91
N THR A 95 30.21 -13.38 1.39
CA THR A 95 30.82 -13.81 2.65
C THR A 95 31.54 -12.67 3.36
N ILE A 96 31.84 -12.89 4.63
CA ILE A 96 32.73 -12.07 5.44
C ILE A 96 33.94 -12.93 5.78
N ASP A 97 35.13 -12.51 5.36
CA ASP A 97 36.34 -13.29 5.61
C ASP A 97 36.85 -13.20 7.05
N GLU A 98 37.88 -13.96 7.38
CA GLU A 98 38.49 -14.01 8.72
C GLU A 98 39.01 -12.66 9.22
N TYR A 99 39.23 -11.69 8.33
CA TYR A 99 39.67 -10.34 8.67
C TYR A 99 38.50 -9.36 8.84
N GLY A 100 37.26 -9.79 8.60
CA GLY A 100 36.06 -8.96 8.69
C GLY A 100 35.75 -8.18 7.42
N ASN A 101 36.35 -8.55 6.27
CA ASN A 101 36.07 -7.90 5.00
C ASN A 101 34.84 -8.51 4.33
N LEU A 102 33.92 -7.66 3.88
CA LEU A 102 32.72 -8.08 3.16
C LEU A 102 33.04 -8.19 1.67
N LYS A 103 32.89 -9.38 1.09
CA LYS A 103 33.20 -9.63 -0.33
C LYS A 103 32.25 -10.62 -0.99
N ILE A 104 32.11 -10.46 -2.31
CA ILE A 104 31.45 -11.43 -3.18
C ILE A 104 32.54 -12.26 -3.85
N MET A 105 32.60 -13.55 -3.55
CA MET A 105 33.51 -14.51 -4.17
C MET A 105 32.86 -15.15 -5.39
N TYR A 106 33.67 -15.44 -6.41
CA TYR A 106 33.23 -16.14 -7.62
C TYR A 106 34.38 -16.92 -8.27
N ASN A 107 34.09 -17.73 -9.29
CA ASN A 107 35.03 -18.63 -9.97
C ASN A 107 35.73 -19.60 -9.00
N GLY A 108 34.96 -20.24 -8.10
CA GLY A 108 35.52 -21.16 -7.11
C GLY A 108 36.37 -20.47 -6.02
N GLY A 109 36.21 -19.15 -5.83
CA GLY A 109 36.86 -18.38 -4.78
C GLY A 109 38.19 -17.72 -5.18
N GLY A 110 38.64 -17.90 -6.43
CA GLY A 110 39.85 -17.26 -6.95
C GLY A 110 39.69 -15.76 -7.22
N ASP A 111 38.47 -15.31 -7.57
CA ASP A 111 38.17 -13.91 -7.82
C ASP A 111 37.19 -13.36 -6.76
N SER A 112 37.29 -12.07 -6.44
CA SER A 112 36.39 -11.42 -5.49
C SER A 112 36.08 -9.95 -5.81
N ILE A 113 34.87 -9.52 -5.43
CA ILE A 113 34.47 -8.11 -5.40
C ILE A 113 34.40 -7.69 -3.94
N VAL A 114 35.30 -6.81 -3.52
CA VAL A 114 35.34 -6.30 -2.15
C VAL A 114 34.31 -5.18 -2.00
N LEU A 115 33.31 -5.38 -1.14
CA LEU A 115 32.30 -4.37 -0.80
C LEU A 115 32.75 -3.49 0.37
N TYR A 116 33.50 -4.07 1.31
CA TYR A 116 34.12 -3.38 2.43
C TYR A 116 35.43 -4.06 2.84
N SER A 117 36.44 -3.28 3.19
CA SER A 117 37.70 -3.75 3.76
C SER A 117 38.00 -3.01 5.05
N SER A 118 38.31 -3.74 6.13
CA SER A 118 38.84 -3.14 7.36
C SER A 118 40.29 -2.69 7.15
N VAL A 119 40.64 -1.53 7.70
CA VAL A 119 42.03 -1.01 7.75
C VAL A 119 42.70 -1.37 9.08
N GLU A 120 41.91 -1.82 10.07
CA GLU A 120 42.34 -2.15 11.43
C GLU A 120 42.33 -3.67 11.67
N ALA A 121 42.87 -4.11 12.81
CA ALA A 121 43.00 -5.53 13.22
C ALA A 121 41.70 -6.35 13.03
N PRO A 122 41.76 -7.69 12.92
CA PRO A 122 40.60 -8.54 12.64
C PRO A 122 39.44 -8.26 13.61
N LYS A 123 38.29 -7.85 13.08
CA LYS A 123 37.07 -7.57 13.86
C LYS A 123 36.06 -8.69 13.66
N ASN A 124 35.49 -9.18 14.76
CA ASN A 124 34.34 -10.08 14.68
C ASN A 124 33.14 -9.29 14.15
N THR A 125 32.66 -9.63 12.95
CA THR A 125 31.68 -8.82 12.22
C THR A 125 30.50 -9.65 11.72
N SER A 126 29.37 -8.99 11.52
CA SER A 126 28.17 -9.62 10.96
C SER A 126 27.47 -8.67 10.00
N LEU A 127 26.83 -9.25 8.98
CA LEU A 127 26.01 -8.52 8.03
C LEU A 127 24.55 -8.67 8.44
N PHE A 128 23.86 -7.55 8.56
CA PHE A 128 22.49 -7.46 9.04
C PHE A 128 21.58 -6.82 7.99
N LEU A 129 20.43 -7.45 7.73
CA LEU A 129 19.37 -6.89 6.88
C LEU A 129 18.18 -6.43 7.75
N PRO A 130 18.11 -5.14 8.11
CA PRO A 130 16.95 -4.56 8.77
C PRO A 130 15.74 -4.44 7.82
N ASP A 131 14.54 -4.27 8.39
CA ASP A 131 13.31 -3.97 7.64
C ASP A 131 13.34 -2.62 6.90
N THR A 132 14.36 -1.78 7.15
CA THR A 132 14.57 -0.54 6.38
C THR A 132 15.16 -0.80 4.99
N GLY A 133 15.73 -1.99 4.75
CA GLY A 133 16.45 -2.33 3.53
C GLY A 133 17.89 -1.81 3.46
N ASN A 134 18.35 -1.09 4.47
CA ASN A 134 19.74 -0.63 4.60
C ASN A 134 20.60 -1.80 5.10
N VAL A 135 21.23 -2.57 4.22
CA VAL A 135 22.15 -3.64 4.63
C VAL A 135 23.30 -3.01 5.41
N GLU A 136 23.58 -3.52 6.61
CA GLU A 136 24.56 -2.95 7.53
C GLU A 136 25.57 -4.02 7.97
N LEU A 137 26.86 -3.67 7.93
CA LEU A 137 27.94 -4.44 8.54
C LEU A 137 28.21 -3.87 9.93
N ARG A 138 28.14 -4.72 10.96
CA ARG A 138 28.31 -4.32 12.36
C ARG A 138 29.36 -5.16 13.05
N GLU A 139 30.07 -4.54 13.98
CA GLU A 139 31.03 -5.23 14.85
C GLU A 139 30.31 -5.94 16.00
N MET A 140 30.89 -7.03 16.48
CA MET A 140 30.41 -7.78 17.65
C MET A 140 31.29 -7.54 18.86
N ASN A 141 30.64 -7.46 20.02
CA ASN A 141 31.31 -7.50 21.31
C ASN A 141 31.86 -8.91 21.57
N PRO A 142 32.88 -9.06 22.43
CA PRO A 142 33.43 -10.35 22.83
C PRO A 142 32.42 -11.30 23.49
N ASP A 143 31.31 -10.76 24.01
CA ASP A 143 30.21 -11.50 24.63
C ASP A 143 29.15 -12.01 23.61
N GLY A 144 29.35 -11.74 22.31
CA GLY A 144 28.42 -12.12 21.23
C GLY A 144 27.29 -11.12 20.98
N SER A 145 27.22 -10.00 21.72
CA SER A 145 26.26 -8.93 21.46
C SER A 145 26.71 -7.99 20.33
N ILE A 146 25.77 -7.38 19.59
CA ILE A 146 26.07 -6.51 18.45
C ILE A 146 26.43 -5.10 18.95
N LYS A 147 27.59 -4.54 18.55
CA LYS A 147 27.95 -3.15 18.84
C LYS A 147 27.02 -2.18 18.13
N GLN A 148 26.82 -1.02 18.72
CA GLN A 148 25.91 0.01 18.20
C GLN A 148 26.47 0.73 16.97
N ASP A 149 27.78 0.68 16.75
CA ASP A 149 28.46 1.33 15.63
C ASP A 149 28.36 0.50 14.34
N VAL A 150 27.96 1.17 13.26
CA VAL A 150 27.87 0.60 11.90
C VAL A 150 29.19 0.84 11.18
N LEU A 151 29.85 -0.25 10.73
CA LEU A 151 31.13 -0.17 10.01
C LEU A 151 30.95 0.16 8.53
N TRP A 152 29.88 -0.36 7.92
CA TRP A 152 29.52 -0.14 6.53
C TRP A 152 28.02 -0.29 6.35
N GLN A 153 27.44 0.44 5.39
CA GLN A 153 26.03 0.32 5.06
C GLN A 153 25.74 0.59 3.58
N ALA A 154 24.73 -0.06 3.04
CA ALA A 154 24.31 0.07 1.65
C ALA A 154 23.92 1.51 1.27
N SER A 155 23.36 2.29 2.21
CA SER A 155 22.98 3.70 2.01
C SER A 155 24.14 4.65 1.75
N ASP A 156 25.38 4.27 2.05
CA ASP A 156 26.56 5.08 1.72
C ASP A 156 26.92 4.99 0.22
N CYS A 157 26.47 3.94 -0.46
CA CYS A 157 26.61 3.74 -1.90
C CYS A 157 25.23 3.45 -2.52
N PRO A 158 24.33 4.45 -2.59
CA PRO A 158 22.99 4.25 -3.11
C PRO A 158 23.05 3.99 -4.63
N THR A 159 22.07 3.24 -5.14
CA THR A 159 21.97 2.91 -6.57
C THR A 159 21.03 3.85 -7.29
N ASP A 160 19.87 3.39 -7.75
CA ASP A 160 18.87 4.20 -8.43
C ASP A 160 17.72 4.63 -7.51
N THR A 161 17.71 4.18 -6.25
CA THR A 161 16.60 4.39 -5.30
C THR A 161 17.07 4.93 -3.95
N LEU A 162 16.35 5.93 -3.42
CA LEU A 162 16.42 6.40 -2.03
C LEU A 162 15.31 5.78 -1.20
N PHE A 163 15.65 5.39 0.02
CA PHE A 163 14.72 4.96 1.04
C PHE A 163 14.77 5.92 2.23
N LYS A 164 13.83 5.74 3.17
CA LYS A 164 13.73 6.60 4.36
C LYS A 164 15.05 6.63 5.12
N GLY A 165 15.57 7.83 5.36
CA GLY A 165 16.79 8.07 6.13
C GLY A 165 18.08 8.13 5.31
N THR A 166 18.05 7.78 4.01
CA THR A 166 19.24 7.88 3.13
C THR A 166 19.66 9.33 2.93
N LYS A 167 20.98 9.55 2.82
CA LYS A 167 21.60 10.87 2.62
C LYS A 167 22.04 11.04 1.16
N LEU A 168 21.73 12.18 0.55
CA LEU A 168 22.33 12.67 -0.69
C LEU A 168 23.25 13.84 -0.38
N GLY A 169 24.54 13.74 -0.68
CA GLY A 169 25.48 14.81 -0.32
C GLY A 169 26.91 14.34 -0.25
N ILE A 170 27.77 15.17 0.34
CA ILE A 170 29.22 14.98 0.34
C ILE A 170 29.70 14.80 1.78
N ASN A 171 30.44 13.73 2.03
CA ASN A 171 31.25 13.59 3.23
C ASN A 171 32.54 14.41 3.03
N LYS A 172 32.70 15.48 3.81
CA LYS A 172 33.83 16.42 3.68
C LYS A 172 35.15 15.81 4.15
N ARG A 173 35.11 14.80 5.02
CA ARG A 173 36.31 14.11 5.51
C ARG A 173 36.89 13.15 4.49
N THR A 174 36.03 12.37 3.84
CA THR A 174 36.46 11.33 2.87
C THR A 174 36.40 11.79 1.42
N GLY A 175 35.75 12.92 1.13
CA GLY A 175 35.43 13.37 -0.23
C GLY A 175 34.34 12.54 -0.92
N GLN A 176 33.78 11.53 -0.25
CA GLN A 176 32.79 10.63 -0.84
C GLN A 176 31.48 11.37 -1.10
N THR A 177 30.99 11.28 -2.34
CA THR A 177 29.70 11.85 -2.76
C THR A 177 28.65 10.76 -2.87
N ARG A 178 27.51 10.96 -2.21
CA ARG A 178 26.32 10.10 -2.28
C ARG A 178 25.34 10.69 -3.29
N SER A 179 25.13 9.97 -4.38
CA SER A 179 24.24 10.35 -5.49
C SER A 179 23.48 9.13 -6.00
N LEU A 180 22.26 9.32 -6.51
CA LEU A 180 21.55 8.25 -7.21
C LEU A 180 21.98 8.22 -8.66
N THR A 181 22.16 7.04 -9.23
CA THR A 181 22.40 6.86 -10.66
C THR A 181 21.38 5.90 -11.23
N SER A 182 20.66 6.35 -12.26
CA SER A 182 19.67 5.56 -13.00
C SER A 182 20.24 4.24 -13.51
N ARG A 183 19.37 3.28 -13.85
CA ARG A 183 19.79 2.07 -14.57
C ARG A 183 20.04 2.39 -16.04
N ARG A 184 20.97 1.66 -16.66
CA ARG A 184 21.25 1.77 -18.09
C ARG A 184 20.02 1.39 -18.93
N SER A 185 19.31 0.35 -18.51
CA SER A 185 18.02 -0.01 -19.11
C SER A 185 17.13 -0.77 -18.11
N PHE A 186 15.93 -1.17 -18.54
CA PHE A 186 15.07 -2.05 -17.73
C PHE A 186 15.69 -3.43 -17.48
N ASN A 187 16.47 -3.95 -18.44
CA ASN A 187 17.09 -5.27 -18.39
C ASN A 187 18.55 -5.25 -17.93
N ASN A 188 19.18 -4.06 -17.91
CA ASN A 188 20.57 -3.87 -17.55
C ASN A 188 20.69 -2.96 -16.30
N PRO A 189 20.96 -3.54 -15.11
CA PRO A 189 21.10 -2.81 -13.85
C PRO A 189 22.30 -1.86 -13.78
N SER A 190 23.26 -1.95 -14.71
CA SER A 190 24.47 -1.11 -14.68
C SER A 190 24.13 0.37 -14.67
N SER A 191 25.09 1.17 -14.23
CA SER A 191 24.97 2.62 -14.13
C SER A 191 24.60 3.21 -15.48
N GLY A 192 23.50 3.96 -15.44
CA GLY A 192 22.87 4.64 -16.55
C GLY A 192 23.31 6.10 -16.65
N PRO A 193 22.69 6.83 -17.58
CA PRO A 193 23.18 8.13 -18.04
C PRO A 193 22.78 9.28 -17.10
N PHE A 194 21.75 9.07 -16.27
CA PHE A 194 21.23 10.08 -15.35
C PHE A 194 21.70 9.87 -13.92
N THR A 195 22.16 10.95 -13.28
CA THR A 195 22.55 10.97 -11.87
C THR A 195 21.82 12.11 -11.15
N LEU A 196 21.24 11.85 -9.98
CA LEU A 196 20.67 12.84 -9.07
C LEU A 196 21.59 13.00 -7.86
N GLY A 197 21.95 14.24 -7.52
CA GLY A 197 22.78 14.53 -6.36
C GLY A 197 22.77 16.00 -5.98
N MET A 198 23.54 16.34 -4.95
CA MET A 198 23.70 17.73 -4.51
C MET A 198 24.66 18.49 -5.43
N ASP A 199 24.34 19.75 -5.74
CA ASP A 199 25.24 20.61 -6.53
C ASP A 199 26.60 20.75 -5.83
N PRO A 200 27.71 20.37 -6.49
CA PRO A 200 29.06 20.50 -5.93
C PRO A 200 29.47 21.95 -5.67
N ASN A 201 28.80 22.94 -6.29
CA ASN A 201 29.08 24.37 -6.07
C ASN A 201 28.44 24.95 -4.79
N ASN A 202 27.90 24.10 -3.91
CA ASN A 202 27.34 24.47 -2.61
C ASN A 202 26.15 25.46 -2.65
N THR A 203 25.42 25.47 -3.76
CA THR A 203 24.20 26.28 -4.00
C THR A 203 22.95 25.73 -3.29
N LYS A 204 23.11 24.80 -2.33
CA LYS A 204 22.02 24.15 -1.59
C LYS A 204 20.88 23.64 -2.50
N GLN A 205 21.19 23.08 -3.65
CA GLN A 205 20.20 22.51 -4.57
C GLN A 205 20.52 21.06 -4.95
N LEU A 206 19.50 20.32 -5.37
CA LEU A 206 19.62 19.04 -6.05
C LEU A 206 19.67 19.25 -7.56
N VAL A 207 20.46 18.43 -8.24
CA VAL A 207 20.73 18.52 -9.67
C VAL A 207 20.61 17.14 -10.28
N ILE A 208 19.98 17.07 -11.47
CA ILE A 208 20.06 15.89 -12.33
C ILE A 208 21.04 16.18 -13.46
N TRP A 209 22.06 15.33 -13.57
CA TRP A 209 23.00 15.32 -14.67
C TRP A 209 22.66 14.22 -15.67
N TRP A 210 22.79 14.51 -16.95
CA TRP A 210 22.84 13.56 -18.05
C TRP A 210 24.24 13.56 -18.64
N TRP A 211 25.02 12.49 -18.42
CA TRP A 211 26.45 12.41 -18.82
C TRP A 211 27.23 13.70 -18.49
N LYS A 212 27.09 14.18 -17.25
CA LYS A 212 27.69 15.42 -16.70
C LYS A 212 27.04 16.74 -17.13
N LYS A 213 26.09 16.74 -18.07
CA LYS A 213 25.33 17.96 -18.43
C LYS A 213 24.14 18.12 -17.50
N ILE A 214 23.99 19.30 -16.91
CA ILE A 214 22.83 19.60 -16.06
C ILE A 214 21.58 19.64 -16.93
N VAL A 215 20.62 18.75 -16.66
CA VAL A 215 19.31 18.73 -17.34
C VAL A 215 18.20 19.23 -16.44
N TRP A 216 18.41 19.27 -15.13
CA TRP A 216 17.45 19.79 -14.17
C TRP A 216 18.11 20.30 -12.89
N THR A 217 17.46 21.28 -12.27
CA THR A 217 17.80 21.78 -10.93
C THR A 217 16.55 21.93 -10.08
N SER A 218 16.59 21.49 -8.82
CA SER A 218 15.50 21.71 -7.86
C SER A 218 15.28 23.18 -7.51
N GLY A 219 16.24 24.06 -7.83
CA GLY A 219 16.32 25.40 -7.26
C GLY A 219 16.84 25.36 -5.82
N GLU A 220 17.14 26.53 -5.26
CA GLU A 220 17.71 26.64 -3.91
C GLU A 220 16.74 26.09 -2.85
N TRP A 221 17.34 25.51 -1.80
CA TRP A 221 16.65 25.03 -0.62
C TRP A 221 16.15 26.19 0.27
N ASP A 222 14.83 26.23 0.49
CA ASP A 222 14.20 27.14 1.43
C ASP A 222 14.13 26.49 2.82
N HIS A 223 14.83 27.08 3.79
CA HIS A 223 14.85 26.60 5.17
C HIS A 223 13.52 26.78 5.90
N ASN A 224 12.74 27.81 5.55
CA ASN A 224 11.49 28.15 6.22
C ASN A 224 10.38 27.20 5.76
N GLU A 225 10.28 27.00 4.45
CA GLU A 225 9.25 26.16 3.85
C GLU A 225 9.65 24.67 3.77
N ARG A 226 10.91 24.35 4.08
CA ARG A 226 11.50 22.99 3.98
C ARG A 226 11.24 22.36 2.60
N THR A 227 11.45 23.14 1.55
CA THR A 227 11.22 22.71 0.16
C THR A 227 12.23 23.33 -0.78
N PHE A 228 12.27 22.88 -2.03
CA PHE A 228 13.07 23.52 -3.08
C PHE A 228 12.18 24.40 -3.96
N SER A 229 12.78 25.49 -4.46
CA SER A 229 12.06 26.50 -5.25
C SER A 229 11.27 25.94 -6.44
N ASN A 230 11.82 24.94 -7.16
CA ASN A 230 11.18 24.32 -8.32
C ASN A 230 10.36 23.05 -8.00
N THR A 231 10.35 22.59 -6.74
CA THR A 231 9.59 21.41 -6.30
C THR A 231 8.57 21.73 -5.20
N LYS A 232 8.26 23.02 -5.01
CA LYS A 232 7.31 23.50 -4.01
C LYS A 232 5.93 22.86 -4.22
N GLY A 233 5.35 22.30 -3.16
CA GLY A 233 4.05 21.61 -3.19
C GLY A 233 4.09 20.14 -3.61
N LEU A 234 5.26 19.57 -3.95
CA LEU A 234 5.39 18.14 -4.20
C LEU A 234 5.58 17.39 -2.87
N VAL A 235 4.57 16.63 -2.48
CA VAL A 235 4.53 15.88 -1.21
C VAL A 235 5.75 14.96 -1.07
N ASP A 236 6.19 14.30 -2.14
CA ASP A 236 7.27 13.31 -2.11
C ASP A 236 8.71 13.89 -2.13
N PHE A 237 8.89 15.22 -2.15
CA PHE A 237 10.20 15.88 -2.00
C PHE A 237 10.47 16.32 -0.55
N ASN A 238 10.20 15.44 0.42
CA ASN A 238 10.42 15.72 1.84
C ASN A 238 11.87 15.45 2.25
N PHE A 239 12.70 16.48 2.09
CA PHE A 239 14.09 16.47 2.50
C PHE A 239 14.31 17.33 3.75
N THR A 240 15.40 17.08 4.46
CA THR A 240 16.00 18.08 5.35
C THR A 240 17.42 18.34 4.90
N TYR A 241 17.84 19.58 4.94
CA TYR A 241 19.23 19.95 4.69
C TYR A 241 20.03 20.01 5.99
N VAL A 242 21.21 19.38 5.98
CA VAL A 242 22.18 19.43 7.08
C VAL A 242 23.55 19.77 6.51
N SER A 243 24.24 20.71 7.12
CA SER A 243 25.62 21.06 6.79
C SER A 243 26.39 21.31 8.07
N ASN A 244 27.43 20.52 8.31
CA ASN A 244 28.35 20.65 9.44
C ASN A 244 29.80 20.47 8.96
N GLU A 245 30.76 20.43 9.88
CA GLU A 245 32.20 20.29 9.55
C GLU A 245 32.52 18.97 8.84
N ASN A 246 31.73 17.92 9.07
CA ASN A 246 32.02 16.56 8.60
C ASN A 246 31.30 16.22 7.29
N GLU A 247 30.08 16.73 7.10
CA GLU A 247 29.24 16.38 5.96
C GLU A 247 28.25 17.50 5.61
N THR A 248 27.89 17.55 4.33
CA THR A 248 26.78 18.37 3.83
C THR A 248 25.87 17.48 2.99
N TYR A 249 24.60 17.39 3.37
CA TYR A 249 23.66 16.47 2.73
C TYR A 249 22.20 16.89 2.88
N PHE A 250 21.39 16.36 1.97
CA PHE A 250 19.95 16.26 2.07
C PHE A 250 19.57 14.87 2.58
N LYS A 251 18.71 14.78 3.58
CA LYS A 251 18.20 13.53 4.12
C LYS A 251 16.73 13.36 3.78
N TYR A 252 16.36 12.19 3.25
CA TYR A 252 14.99 11.89 2.84
C TYR A 252 14.16 11.31 4.00
N PHE A 253 12.94 11.79 4.24
CA PHE A 253 12.15 11.48 5.47
C PHE A 253 10.83 10.70 5.28
N LEU A 254 10.30 10.56 4.07
CA LEU A 254 8.94 10.06 3.81
C LEU A 254 8.77 8.52 3.89
N ILE A 255 7.51 8.07 3.86
CA ILE A 255 7.06 6.67 4.05
C ILE A 255 7.33 5.78 2.82
N SER A 256 7.62 6.36 1.65
CA SER A 256 7.82 5.65 0.37
C SER A 256 9.29 5.65 -0.09
N TYR A 257 9.55 5.41 -1.38
CA TYR A 257 10.86 5.47 -2.03
C TYR A 257 10.90 6.60 -3.08
N LEU A 258 12.09 7.11 -3.38
CA LEU A 258 12.32 8.01 -4.52
C LEU A 258 13.34 7.37 -5.46
N ASN A 259 12.97 7.12 -6.71
CA ASN A 259 13.77 6.44 -7.72
C ASN A 259 14.03 7.32 -8.93
N ILE A 260 15.25 7.28 -9.49
CA ILE A 260 15.57 7.89 -10.78
C ILE A 260 15.65 6.80 -11.87
N VAL A 261 14.76 6.89 -12.86
CA VAL A 261 14.73 5.91 -13.96
C VAL A 261 15.61 6.34 -15.14
N ARG A 262 15.80 5.42 -16.11
CA ARG A 262 16.65 5.58 -17.31
C ARG A 262 16.27 6.76 -18.22
N GLU A 263 15.04 7.27 -18.14
CA GLU A 263 14.59 8.46 -18.83
C GLU A 263 14.91 9.77 -18.08
N GLY A 264 15.55 9.70 -16.91
CA GLY A 264 15.81 10.88 -16.07
C GLY A 264 14.58 11.40 -15.33
N VAL A 265 13.55 10.55 -15.22
CA VAL A 265 12.30 10.83 -14.49
C VAL A 265 12.45 10.39 -13.05
N LEU A 266 11.97 11.22 -12.12
CA LEU A 266 11.88 10.85 -10.71
C LEU A 266 10.51 10.25 -10.41
N PHE A 267 10.52 9.03 -9.87
CA PHE A 267 9.36 8.26 -9.47
C PHE A 267 9.36 8.03 -7.97
N GLY A 268 8.18 7.84 -7.38
CA GLY A 268 8.04 7.23 -6.07
C GLY A 268 6.69 6.58 -5.89
N GLY A 269 6.25 6.45 -4.63
CA GLY A 269 5.11 5.60 -4.26
C GLY A 269 3.76 5.98 -4.89
N SER A 270 3.58 7.23 -5.31
CA SER A 270 2.35 7.75 -5.93
C SER A 270 2.48 8.00 -7.45
N GLY A 271 3.60 7.61 -8.07
CA GLY A 271 3.83 7.71 -9.52
C GLY A 271 5.05 8.56 -9.90
N ALA A 272 5.04 9.12 -11.11
CA ALA A 272 6.08 10.03 -11.60
C ALA A 272 5.87 11.45 -11.05
N TYR A 273 6.89 12.03 -10.41
CA TYR A 273 6.85 13.37 -9.82
C TYR A 273 7.43 14.45 -10.70
N TYR A 274 8.42 14.08 -11.50
CA TYR A 274 9.19 15.03 -12.27
C TYR A 274 9.67 14.40 -13.57
N SER A 275 9.40 15.06 -14.70
CA SER A 275 9.94 14.69 -16.00
C SER A 275 10.30 15.94 -16.79
N CYS A 276 11.53 15.98 -17.29
CA CYS A 276 11.95 16.98 -18.26
C CYS A 276 11.54 16.64 -19.70
N VAL A 277 11.11 15.39 -19.92
CA VAL A 277 11.08 14.76 -21.26
C VAL A 277 9.72 14.13 -21.63
N SER A 278 8.72 14.09 -20.73
CA SER A 278 7.43 13.40 -20.97
C SER A 278 6.22 14.29 -20.68
N ASN A 279 5.24 14.27 -21.58
CA ASN A 279 3.93 14.94 -21.42
C ASN A 279 2.85 14.06 -20.77
N ASN A 280 3.13 12.77 -20.53
CA ASN A 280 2.12 11.80 -20.09
C ASN A 280 2.00 11.68 -18.56
N HIS A 281 2.80 12.41 -17.79
CA HIS A 281 2.86 12.40 -16.33
C HIS A 281 3.02 13.85 -15.79
N PRO A 282 2.57 14.18 -14.55
CA PRO A 282 2.12 15.52 -14.10
C PRO A 282 3.14 16.70 -14.23
N PRO A 283 2.71 17.97 -14.08
CA PRO A 283 3.03 19.10 -14.98
C PRO A 283 4.31 19.91 -14.67
N PHE A 284 5.24 19.41 -13.86
CA PHE A 284 6.34 20.25 -13.33
C PHE A 284 7.61 20.18 -14.19
N GLN A 285 7.71 21.07 -15.19
CA GLN A 285 8.95 21.32 -15.95
C GLN A 285 9.87 22.37 -15.31
N ALA A 286 9.51 22.91 -14.14
CA ALA A 286 10.31 23.94 -13.47
C ALA A 286 11.73 23.44 -13.19
N GLY A 287 12.73 24.25 -13.56
CA GLY A 287 14.15 23.90 -13.42
C GLY A 287 14.73 23.07 -14.57
N CYS A 288 13.96 22.72 -15.61
CA CYS A 288 14.46 22.02 -16.79
C CYS A 288 15.47 22.84 -17.58
N LYS A 289 16.60 22.20 -17.94
CA LYS A 289 17.70 22.78 -18.72
C LYS A 289 18.07 21.89 -19.92
N LEU A 290 17.08 21.27 -20.55
CA LEU A 290 17.34 20.43 -21.72
C LEU A 290 17.91 21.26 -22.89
N PRO A 291 18.79 20.66 -23.71
CA PRO A 291 19.41 21.34 -24.85
C PRO A 291 18.36 21.74 -25.90
N LYS A 292 18.39 22.97 -26.42
CA LYS A 292 17.44 23.39 -27.46
C LYS A 292 17.58 22.51 -28.71
N PRO A 293 16.46 22.10 -29.35
CA PRO A 293 16.54 21.34 -30.60
C PRO A 293 17.19 22.18 -31.71
N PRO A 294 17.90 21.56 -32.67
CA PRO A 294 18.46 22.27 -33.81
C PRO A 294 17.36 22.91 -34.67
N SER A 295 17.68 23.95 -35.43
CA SER A 295 16.71 24.73 -36.23
C SER A 295 15.83 23.88 -37.16
N CYS A 296 16.39 22.81 -37.73
CA CYS A 296 15.67 21.85 -38.58
C CYS A 296 14.58 21.04 -37.86
N ARG A 297 14.50 21.15 -36.53
CA ARG A 297 13.55 20.47 -35.64
C ARG A 297 12.62 21.44 -34.93
N SER A 298 12.70 22.75 -35.22
CA SER A 298 11.77 23.73 -34.67
C SER A 298 10.34 23.37 -35.08
N LEU A 299 9.52 22.99 -34.10
CA LEU A 299 8.08 22.75 -34.25
C LEU A 299 7.40 24.11 -34.49
N SER A 300 7.49 24.61 -35.71
CA SER A 300 6.57 25.64 -36.17
C SER A 300 5.23 24.97 -36.49
N GLN A 301 4.19 25.40 -35.75
CA GLN A 301 2.76 25.11 -35.98
C GLN A 301 2.23 23.75 -35.46
N GLN A 302 1.83 23.72 -34.19
CA GLN A 302 0.47 23.30 -33.77
C GLN A 302 0.30 23.48 -32.24
N HIS A 303 -0.62 24.37 -31.86
CA HIS A 303 -1.23 24.60 -30.54
C HIS A 303 -0.36 24.47 -29.25
N ASN A 304 -0.26 25.62 -28.58
CA ASN A 304 0.25 25.90 -27.23
C ASN A 304 1.77 26.06 -27.08
N ASN A 305 2.13 27.12 -26.36
CA ASN A 305 3.47 27.63 -26.09
C ASN A 305 4.35 26.64 -25.29
N SER A 306 4.87 25.60 -25.92
CA SER A 306 5.98 24.88 -25.30
C SER A 306 7.01 24.40 -26.31
N ASN A 307 8.24 24.87 -26.15
CA ASN A 307 9.43 24.50 -26.92
C ASN A 307 9.96 23.13 -26.47
N ASP A 308 9.07 22.22 -26.07
CA ASP A 308 9.44 21.09 -25.24
C ASP A 308 10.02 19.95 -26.05
N LEU A 309 11.15 19.45 -25.54
CA LEU A 309 11.80 18.25 -25.99
C LEU A 309 11.04 17.02 -25.46
N ILE A 310 10.10 16.53 -26.25
CA ILE A 310 9.30 15.35 -25.91
C ILE A 310 10.05 14.08 -26.36
N LEU A 311 10.32 13.16 -25.43
CA LEU A 311 10.64 11.77 -25.77
C LEU A 311 9.39 11.16 -26.43
N PRO A 312 9.48 10.66 -27.67
CA PRO A 312 8.29 10.22 -28.39
C PRO A 312 7.60 9.04 -27.71
N SER A 313 6.30 9.19 -27.47
CA SER A 313 5.39 8.13 -26.99
C SER A 313 4.95 7.14 -28.09
N TRP A 314 5.41 7.35 -29.33
CA TRP A 314 5.09 6.50 -30.48
C TRP A 314 6.20 5.49 -30.74
N ASN A 315 5.91 4.23 -30.41
CA ASN A 315 6.73 3.08 -30.72
C ASN A 315 6.00 2.14 -31.70
N GLY A 316 6.77 1.47 -32.56
CA GLY A 316 6.27 0.41 -33.43
C GLY A 316 7.21 -0.78 -33.38
N THR A 317 6.67 -1.99 -33.18
CA THR A 317 7.45 -3.23 -33.27
C THR A 317 7.54 -3.65 -34.73
N GLY A 318 8.77 -3.84 -35.24
CA GLY A 318 8.94 -4.22 -36.63
C GLY A 318 10.38 -4.21 -37.13
N LYS A 319 10.53 -4.10 -38.46
CA LYS A 319 11.84 -4.03 -39.12
C LYS A 319 11.88 -2.83 -40.06
N MET A 320 13.06 -2.23 -40.18
CA MET A 320 13.35 -1.20 -41.18
C MET A 320 13.78 -1.88 -42.48
N SER A 321 13.43 -1.27 -43.62
CA SER A 321 13.73 -1.81 -44.96
C SER A 321 15.22 -1.83 -45.32
N MET A 322 16.06 -1.20 -44.51
CA MET A 322 17.51 -1.10 -44.69
C MET A 322 18.19 -1.00 -43.33
N GLU A 323 19.47 -1.37 -43.28
CA GLU A 323 20.30 -1.14 -42.10
C GLU A 323 20.45 0.35 -41.83
N GLY A 324 20.37 0.71 -40.55
CA GLY A 324 20.58 2.08 -40.10
C GLY A 324 22.05 2.33 -39.82
N PHE A 325 22.37 3.58 -39.50
CA PHE A 325 23.69 3.93 -39.01
C PHE A 325 23.81 3.49 -37.54
N ARG A 326 24.73 2.57 -37.25
CA ARG A 326 25.05 2.11 -35.90
C ARG A 326 26.24 2.91 -35.36
N PHE A 327 26.16 3.29 -34.09
CA PHE A 327 27.27 3.98 -33.42
C PHE A 327 28.21 2.98 -32.76
N ASP A 328 29.52 3.19 -32.91
CA ASP A 328 30.57 2.28 -32.41
C ASP A 328 30.63 2.18 -30.87
N GLU A 329 30.00 3.10 -30.13
CA GLU A 329 29.84 3.09 -28.66
C GLU A 329 28.69 2.16 -28.19
N SER A 330 28.46 1.04 -28.90
CA SER A 330 27.17 0.34 -28.91
C SER A 330 26.73 -0.32 -27.60
N GLU A 331 27.56 -0.43 -26.57
CA GLU A 331 27.19 -1.09 -25.29
C GLU A 331 26.75 -0.10 -24.19
N ASN A 332 27.13 1.17 -24.31
CA ASN A 332 26.88 2.18 -23.26
C ASN A 332 25.73 3.13 -23.59
N LEU A 333 25.32 3.21 -24.85
CA LEU A 333 24.26 4.14 -25.28
C LEU A 333 22.88 3.65 -24.85
N THR A 334 22.13 4.54 -24.20
CA THR A 334 20.74 4.29 -23.81
C THR A 334 19.75 4.74 -24.88
N THR A 335 18.48 4.39 -24.71
CA THR A 335 17.39 4.89 -25.56
C THR A 335 17.35 6.43 -25.60
N THR A 336 17.61 7.09 -24.47
CA THR A 336 17.66 8.56 -24.37
C THR A 336 18.84 9.15 -25.15
N ASP A 337 20.01 8.50 -25.10
CA ASP A 337 21.18 8.92 -25.89
C ASP A 337 20.92 8.76 -27.38
N CYS A 338 20.27 7.67 -27.76
CA CYS A 338 19.94 7.39 -29.14
C CYS A 338 18.92 8.39 -29.69
N TRP A 339 17.92 8.74 -28.88
CA TRP A 339 17.00 9.81 -29.17
C TRP A 339 17.73 11.14 -29.42
N LEU A 340 18.67 11.54 -28.55
CA LEU A 340 19.43 12.78 -28.72
C LEU A 340 20.29 12.78 -29.99
N LYS A 341 20.97 11.68 -30.27
CA LYS A 341 21.76 11.51 -31.50
C LYS A 341 20.88 11.63 -32.75
N CYS A 342 19.68 11.04 -32.73
CA CYS A 342 18.70 11.18 -33.82
C CYS A 342 18.13 12.61 -33.91
N LEU A 343 17.81 13.24 -32.79
CA LEU A 343 17.28 14.60 -32.73
C LEU A 343 18.25 15.61 -33.35
N ASN A 344 19.54 15.50 -33.00
CA ASN A 344 20.61 16.36 -33.51
C ASN A 344 20.96 16.10 -34.99
N ASN A 345 20.53 14.97 -35.55
CA ASN A 345 20.71 14.67 -36.97
C ASN A 345 19.43 14.99 -37.74
N CYS A 346 19.39 16.11 -38.48
CA CYS A 346 18.21 16.56 -39.22
C CYS A 346 17.65 15.55 -40.22
N SER A 347 18.48 14.64 -40.72
CA SER A 347 18.07 13.60 -41.66
C SER A 347 17.41 12.40 -40.98
N CYS A 348 17.56 12.26 -39.66
CA CYS A 348 17.01 11.15 -38.89
C CYS A 348 15.49 11.22 -38.76
N VAL A 349 14.82 10.08 -38.82
CA VAL A 349 13.36 9.98 -38.66
C VAL A 349 12.96 8.89 -37.67
N ALA A 350 13.85 7.93 -37.41
CA ALA A 350 13.62 6.83 -36.50
C ALA A 350 14.92 6.38 -35.85
N TYR A 351 14.82 5.77 -34.67
CA TYR A 351 15.93 5.21 -33.93
C TYR A 351 15.50 3.98 -33.13
N SER A 352 16.46 3.15 -32.75
CA SER A 352 16.25 1.91 -31.98
C SER A 352 17.51 1.53 -31.25
N ASN A 353 17.35 0.74 -30.20
CA ASN A 353 18.46 0.02 -29.58
C ASN A 353 18.94 -1.12 -30.50
N THR A 354 20.22 -1.47 -30.39
CA THR A 354 20.85 -2.55 -31.19
C THR A 354 20.87 -3.87 -30.43
N ASN A 355 20.93 -3.81 -29.10
CA ASN A 355 21.12 -4.97 -28.24
C ASN A 355 19.81 -5.37 -27.55
N GLU A 356 19.70 -6.64 -27.16
CA GLU A 356 18.50 -7.19 -26.51
C GLU A 356 18.26 -6.63 -25.10
N ASP A 357 19.31 -6.18 -24.42
CA ASP A 357 19.23 -5.51 -23.13
C ASP A 357 18.79 -4.05 -23.24
N ALA A 358 18.31 -3.62 -24.42
CA ALA A 358 17.91 -2.24 -24.72
C ALA A 358 19.05 -1.21 -24.60
N THR A 359 20.28 -1.64 -24.89
CA THR A 359 21.44 -0.75 -25.10
C THR A 359 21.83 -0.64 -26.57
N GLY A 360 22.72 0.32 -26.85
CA GLY A 360 23.18 0.65 -28.18
C GLY A 360 22.22 1.52 -28.95
N CYS A 361 22.69 1.99 -30.11
CA CYS A 361 21.95 2.95 -30.90
C CYS A 361 22.13 2.73 -32.40
N GLU A 362 21.00 2.66 -33.09
CA GLU A 362 20.91 2.67 -34.54
C GLU A 362 19.87 3.69 -34.98
N ILE A 363 20.22 4.50 -35.98
CA ILE A 363 19.36 5.58 -36.50
C ILE A 363 19.10 5.42 -38.00
N TRP A 364 17.92 5.86 -38.45
CA TRP A 364 17.50 5.83 -39.85
C TRP A 364 17.05 7.18 -40.35
N GLY A 365 17.28 7.44 -41.64
CA GLY A 365 16.76 8.61 -42.34
C GLY A 365 15.49 8.36 -43.15
N THR A 366 14.99 9.42 -43.80
CA THR A 366 13.72 9.44 -44.56
C THR A 366 13.59 8.39 -45.67
N LYS A 367 14.71 7.84 -46.16
CA LYS A 367 14.72 6.78 -47.20
C LYS A 367 14.29 5.41 -46.68
N ALA A 368 14.39 5.17 -45.37
CA ALA A 368 14.03 3.90 -44.78
C ALA A 368 12.51 3.77 -44.59
N LYS A 369 11.98 2.57 -44.81
CA LYS A 369 10.56 2.25 -44.64
C LYS A 369 10.38 1.30 -43.47
N PHE A 370 9.38 1.55 -42.64
CA PHE A 370 9.00 0.66 -41.54
C PHE A 370 8.00 -0.39 -41.99
N ALA A 371 8.26 -1.65 -41.64
CA ALA A 371 7.34 -2.76 -41.76
C ALA A 371 7.01 -3.30 -40.37
N ALA A 372 5.77 -3.11 -39.93
CA ALA A 372 5.30 -3.63 -38.66
C ALA A 372 5.36 -5.16 -38.65
N ASN A 373 5.94 -5.72 -37.59
CA ASN A 373 6.03 -7.16 -37.37
C ASN A 373 6.10 -7.45 -35.86
N ASN A 374 5.37 -8.46 -35.40
CA ASN A 374 5.34 -8.83 -33.98
C ASN A 374 6.68 -9.44 -33.50
N ASP A 375 7.48 -10.00 -34.40
CA ASP A 375 8.81 -10.58 -34.11
C ASP A 375 9.96 -9.58 -34.40
N GLY A 376 9.62 -8.29 -34.56
CA GLY A 376 10.60 -7.22 -34.78
C GLY A 376 11.11 -6.60 -33.48
N ARG A 377 12.08 -5.69 -33.58
CA ARG A 377 12.51 -4.87 -32.43
C ARG A 377 11.67 -3.61 -32.32
N GLN A 378 11.69 -3.00 -31.14
CA GLN A 378 10.99 -1.74 -30.88
C GLN A 378 11.71 -0.58 -31.57
N ILE A 379 11.00 0.14 -32.45
CA ILE A 379 11.53 1.29 -33.18
C ILE A 379 10.76 2.54 -32.75
N TYR A 380 11.51 3.61 -32.46
CA TYR A 380 11.00 4.91 -32.05
C TYR A 380 11.04 5.89 -33.23
N PHE A 381 9.99 6.69 -33.39
CA PHE A 381 9.88 7.66 -34.49
C PHE A 381 9.85 9.09 -33.96
N LEU A 382 10.56 10.00 -34.61
CA LEU A 382 10.42 11.44 -34.33
C LEU A 382 9.14 11.98 -34.98
N PRO A 383 8.44 12.94 -34.34
CA PRO A 383 7.24 13.55 -34.90
C PRO A 383 7.57 14.27 -36.22
N GLY A 384 7.14 13.68 -37.34
CA GLY A 384 7.42 14.19 -38.69
C GLY A 384 7.21 13.13 -39.77
N LYS A 385 6.12 13.27 -40.54
CA LYS A 385 5.80 12.63 -41.84
C LYS A 385 6.39 11.22 -42.14
N LEU A 386 6.15 10.22 -41.30
CA LEU A 386 6.12 8.81 -41.76
C LEU A 386 4.70 8.27 -41.62
N LYS A 387 3.93 8.35 -42.71
CA LYS A 387 2.63 7.67 -42.80
C LYS A 387 2.89 6.17 -42.87
N ALA A 388 2.49 5.42 -41.84
CA ALA A 388 2.47 3.97 -41.87
C ALA A 388 1.59 3.50 -43.04
N LYS A 389 2.19 2.84 -44.05
CA LYS A 389 1.43 2.20 -45.13
C LYS A 389 1.09 0.78 -44.67
N SER A 390 -0.09 0.62 -44.09
CA SER A 390 -0.72 -0.70 -43.95
C SER A 390 -0.99 -1.26 -45.35
N ARG A 391 -0.17 -2.23 -45.78
CA ARG A 391 -0.46 -3.06 -46.96
C ARG A 391 -1.03 -4.38 -46.47
N ARG A 392 -2.34 -4.38 -46.24
CA ARG A 392 -3.11 -5.62 -46.27
C ARG A 392 -3.34 -5.96 -47.74
N ARG A 393 -2.61 -6.94 -48.29
CA ARG A 393 -3.05 -7.64 -49.49
C ARG A 393 -2.86 -9.15 -49.35
N LEU A 394 -4.02 -9.80 -49.40
CA LEU A 394 -4.30 -11.16 -49.83
C LEU A 394 -3.42 -11.56 -51.02
N ILE A 395 -2.59 -12.60 -50.87
CA ILE A 395 -2.42 -13.71 -51.84
C ILE A 395 -1.87 -14.92 -51.06
N VAL A 396 -2.73 -15.86 -50.64
CA VAL A 396 -2.40 -17.30 -50.63
C VAL A 396 -3.71 -18.06 -50.83
N ARG A 397 -4.03 -18.38 -52.09
CA ARG A 397 -4.78 -19.57 -52.47
C ARG A 397 -3.78 -20.33 -53.34
N SER A 398 -3.20 -21.44 -52.91
CA SER A 398 -3.85 -22.74 -53.05
C SER A 398 -3.12 -23.93 -52.36
N LEU A 399 -2.53 -23.76 -51.17
CA LEU A 399 -1.98 -24.90 -50.38
C LEU A 399 -2.23 -24.79 -48.86
N ALA A 400 -3.33 -24.16 -48.44
CA ALA A 400 -3.56 -23.83 -47.02
C ALA A 400 -4.91 -24.32 -46.44
N GLY A 401 -5.72 -25.07 -47.20
CA GLY A 401 -7.06 -25.50 -46.75
C GLY A 401 -7.04 -26.41 -45.52
N GLY A 402 -6.13 -27.39 -45.49
CA GLY A 402 -6.03 -28.34 -44.37
C GLY A 402 -5.37 -27.74 -43.12
N ALA A 403 -4.27 -27.00 -43.30
CA ALA A 403 -3.53 -26.40 -42.18
C ALA A 403 -4.28 -25.23 -41.53
N ILE A 404 -5.02 -24.43 -42.28
CA ILE A 404 -5.82 -23.31 -41.74
C ILE A 404 -7.01 -23.85 -40.93
N ALA A 405 -7.66 -24.94 -41.36
CA ALA A 405 -8.73 -25.54 -40.57
C ALA A 405 -8.21 -26.09 -39.22
N ILE A 406 -7.03 -26.69 -39.21
CA ILE A 406 -6.36 -27.16 -37.98
C ILE A 406 -5.90 -25.98 -37.13
N PHE A 407 -5.30 -24.94 -37.70
CA PHE A 407 -4.88 -23.74 -36.96
C PHE A 407 -6.06 -22.96 -36.40
N ILE A 408 -7.16 -22.83 -37.14
CA ILE A 408 -8.39 -22.19 -36.66
C ILE A 408 -9.01 -23.06 -35.56
N SER A 409 -9.08 -24.38 -35.74
CA SER A 409 -9.54 -25.31 -34.71
C SER A 409 -8.68 -25.22 -33.44
N CYS A 410 -7.34 -25.27 -33.56
CA CYS A 410 -6.41 -25.12 -32.45
C CYS A 410 -6.46 -23.73 -31.80
N SER A 411 -6.66 -22.66 -32.57
CA SER A 411 -6.78 -21.29 -32.05
C SER A 411 -8.11 -21.09 -31.33
N ILE A 412 -9.20 -21.65 -31.86
CA ILE A 412 -10.50 -21.68 -31.19
C ILE A 412 -10.39 -22.51 -29.91
N CYS A 413 -9.82 -23.72 -29.97
CA CYS A 413 -9.54 -24.55 -28.80
C CYS A 413 -8.63 -23.84 -27.79
N PHE A 414 -7.62 -23.07 -28.22
CA PHE A 414 -6.74 -22.31 -27.36
C PHE A 414 -7.44 -21.10 -26.71
N VAL A 415 -8.31 -20.42 -27.44
CA VAL A 415 -9.15 -19.32 -26.89
C VAL A 415 -10.19 -19.88 -25.93
N PHE A 416 -10.84 -21.00 -26.27
CA PHE A 416 -11.74 -21.71 -25.35
C PHE A 416 -10.98 -22.24 -24.15
N TRP A 417 -9.76 -22.76 -24.31
CA TRP A 417 -8.91 -23.21 -23.22
C TRP A 417 -8.41 -22.04 -22.36
N ARG A 418 -8.07 -20.88 -22.94
CA ARG A 418 -7.75 -19.66 -22.19
C ARG A 418 -8.95 -19.11 -21.43
N LYS A 419 -10.13 -19.05 -22.07
CA LYS A 419 -11.39 -18.65 -21.41
C LYS A 419 -11.78 -19.65 -20.33
N HIS A 420 -11.61 -20.95 -20.58
CA HIS A 420 -11.86 -22.01 -19.62
C HIS A 420 -10.86 -21.96 -18.47
N LYS A 421 -9.55 -21.79 -18.73
CA LYS A 421 -8.50 -21.63 -17.71
C LYS A 421 -8.69 -20.35 -16.91
N ALA A 422 -9.12 -19.24 -17.51
CA ALA A 422 -9.48 -18.02 -16.80
C ALA A 422 -10.72 -18.23 -15.92
N LYS A 423 -11.76 -18.91 -16.44
CA LYS A 423 -12.97 -19.26 -15.68
C LYS A 423 -12.68 -20.24 -14.55
N VAL A 424 -11.79 -21.22 -14.77
CA VAL A 424 -11.31 -22.17 -13.76
C VAL A 424 -10.44 -21.47 -12.74
N ASN A 425 -9.52 -20.58 -13.13
CA ASN A 425 -8.71 -19.79 -12.20
C ASN A 425 -9.56 -18.85 -11.34
N MET A 426 -10.61 -18.25 -11.92
CA MET A 426 -11.56 -17.43 -11.19
C MET A 426 -12.37 -18.27 -10.20
N LYS A 427 -12.89 -19.43 -10.63
CA LYS A 427 -13.51 -20.42 -9.74
C LYS A 427 -12.56 -20.92 -8.66
N MET A 428 -11.28 -21.13 -8.96
CA MET A 428 -10.24 -21.56 -8.00
C MET A 428 -9.88 -20.45 -7.01
N LYS A 429 -9.84 -19.18 -7.42
CA LYS A 429 -9.66 -18.04 -6.49
C LYS A 429 -10.86 -17.90 -5.55
N GLN A 430 -12.08 -18.03 -6.08
CA GLN A 430 -13.30 -18.06 -5.27
C GLN A 430 -13.29 -19.27 -4.33
N LEU A 431 -12.95 -20.46 -4.83
CA LEU A 431 -12.87 -21.70 -4.03
C LEU A 431 -11.78 -21.63 -2.96
N LYS A 432 -10.59 -21.06 -3.27
CA LYS A 432 -9.51 -20.88 -2.30
C LYS A 432 -9.92 -19.92 -1.17
N LEU A 433 -10.60 -18.82 -1.50
CA LEU A 433 -11.12 -17.92 -0.47
C LEU A 433 -12.24 -18.58 0.34
N LEU A 434 -13.14 -19.34 -0.28
CA LEU A 434 -14.18 -20.11 0.41
C LEU A 434 -13.59 -21.18 1.34
N LEU A 435 -12.49 -21.81 0.93
CA LEU A 435 -11.73 -22.76 1.75
C LEU A 435 -11.03 -22.05 2.92
N GLU A 436 -10.49 -20.84 2.71
CA GLU A 436 -9.90 -20.00 3.78
C GLU A 436 -10.96 -19.46 4.78
N ILE A 437 -12.20 -19.23 4.33
CA ILE A 437 -13.31 -18.72 5.16
C ILE A 437 -13.88 -19.81 6.11
N GLY A 438 -13.68 -21.09 5.81
CA GLY A 438 -14.14 -22.22 6.63
C GLY A 438 -15.55 -22.71 6.25
N GLY A 439 -15.56 -23.65 5.30
CA GLY A 439 -16.63 -24.57 4.87
C GLY A 439 -18.07 -24.42 5.38
N ASN A 440 -18.95 -23.94 4.49
CA ASN A 440 -20.30 -24.47 4.13
C ASN A 440 -21.01 -23.48 3.18
N ALA A 441 -20.34 -22.99 2.14
CA ALA A 441 -20.95 -22.11 1.15
C ALA A 441 -21.03 -22.86 -0.18
N THR A 442 -22.26 -23.18 -0.60
CA THR A 442 -22.49 -23.78 -1.91
C THR A 442 -22.23 -22.75 -3.02
N LEU A 443 -21.47 -23.15 -4.04
CA LEU A 443 -21.30 -22.38 -5.28
C LEU A 443 -22.67 -22.26 -5.97
N PRO A 444 -23.08 -21.08 -6.47
CA PRO A 444 -24.34 -20.97 -7.19
C PRO A 444 -24.32 -21.88 -8.43
N THR A 445 -25.14 -22.92 -8.42
CA THR A 445 -25.76 -23.42 -9.64
C THR A 445 -26.46 -22.23 -10.27
N THR A 446 -26.11 -21.97 -11.52
CA THR A 446 -26.67 -20.92 -12.36
C THR A 446 -28.16 -20.72 -12.08
N TYR A 447 -28.52 -19.53 -11.61
CA TYR A 447 -29.89 -19.01 -11.65
C TYR A 447 -30.30 -18.93 -13.13
N ASP A 448 -30.78 -20.05 -13.65
CA ASP A 448 -31.37 -20.13 -14.97
C ASP A 448 -32.84 -19.77 -14.80
N ALA A 449 -33.17 -18.54 -15.19
CA ALA A 449 -34.50 -17.99 -15.15
C ALA A 449 -35.37 -18.64 -16.25
N THR A 450 -35.62 -19.95 -16.18
CA THR A 450 -36.55 -20.65 -17.10
C THR A 450 -37.30 -21.86 -16.51
N LYS A 451 -37.18 -22.21 -15.23
CA LYS A 451 -37.99 -23.30 -14.63
C LYS A 451 -38.61 -22.95 -13.28
N VAL A 452 -39.64 -22.09 -13.30
CA VAL A 452 -40.74 -22.16 -12.32
C VAL A 452 -42.06 -22.00 -13.05
N LYS A 453 -42.53 -23.10 -13.65
CA LYS A 453 -43.96 -23.39 -13.74
C LYS A 453 -44.14 -24.83 -13.27
N ASN A 454 -45.04 -24.97 -12.32
CA ASN A 454 -45.55 -26.18 -11.66
C ASN A 454 -44.72 -26.77 -10.51
N GLY A 455 -45.32 -26.70 -9.32
CA GLY A 455 -44.99 -27.56 -8.18
C GLY A 455 -45.26 -26.89 -6.83
N ASN A 456 -46.51 -26.88 -6.39
CA ASN A 456 -46.84 -26.65 -4.98
C ASN A 456 -46.08 -27.67 -4.13
N ASN A 457 -45.28 -27.21 -3.17
CA ASN A 457 -45.02 -27.92 -1.92
C ASN A 457 -44.54 -26.93 -0.86
N LYS A 458 -45.37 -26.73 0.17
CA LYS A 458 -44.94 -26.26 1.48
C LYS A 458 -43.83 -27.19 1.98
N LEU A 459 -42.71 -26.63 2.40
CA LEU A 459 -41.77 -27.34 3.26
C LEU A 459 -41.26 -26.39 4.34
N ASP A 460 -41.26 -26.98 5.52
CA ASP A 460 -41.22 -26.43 6.86
C ASP A 460 -39.77 -26.17 7.31
N GLY A 461 -39.63 -25.59 8.51
CA GLY A 461 -38.42 -24.95 9.03
C GLY A 461 -37.13 -25.78 9.11
N LYS A 462 -36.05 -24.99 9.27
CA LYS A 462 -34.60 -25.32 9.43
C LYS A 462 -33.79 -25.27 8.13
N THR A 463 -33.23 -24.09 7.84
CA THR A 463 -32.06 -23.97 6.96
C THR A 463 -30.95 -23.23 7.70
N ASN A 464 -29.86 -23.94 7.99
CA ASN A 464 -28.57 -23.34 8.32
C ASN A 464 -28.29 -22.20 7.33
N GLN A 465 -28.15 -20.97 7.81
CA GLN A 465 -27.97 -19.78 6.96
C GLN A 465 -26.56 -19.79 6.34
N GLU A 466 -26.47 -20.24 5.09
CA GLU A 466 -25.25 -20.24 4.27
C GLU A 466 -24.96 -18.83 3.73
N ILE A 467 -23.69 -18.43 3.72
CA ILE A 467 -23.24 -17.16 3.11
C ILE A 467 -23.42 -17.23 1.59
N HIS A 468 -24.08 -16.24 1.00
CA HIS A 468 -24.33 -16.20 -0.44
C HIS A 468 -23.20 -15.54 -1.23
N ILE A 469 -22.80 -16.16 -2.35
CA ILE A 469 -21.91 -15.54 -3.33
C ILE A 469 -22.78 -14.86 -4.39
N PHE A 470 -22.73 -13.53 -4.42
CA PHE A 470 -23.48 -12.74 -5.39
C PHE A 470 -22.67 -12.53 -6.67
N SER A 471 -23.36 -12.50 -7.81
CA SER A 471 -22.75 -12.07 -9.07
C SER A 471 -22.71 -10.53 -9.14
N PHE A 472 -21.75 -9.99 -9.89
CA PHE A 472 -21.72 -8.54 -10.11
C PHE A 472 -23.00 -8.05 -10.80
N GLY A 473 -23.52 -8.83 -11.75
CA GLY A 473 -24.75 -8.50 -12.47
C GLY A 473 -25.98 -8.40 -11.56
N SER A 474 -26.12 -9.31 -10.59
CA SER A 474 -27.22 -9.24 -9.61
C SER A 474 -27.10 -8.00 -8.70
N ILE A 475 -25.88 -7.65 -8.27
CA ILE A 475 -25.63 -6.47 -7.43
C ILE A 475 -25.86 -5.18 -8.22
N ALA A 476 -25.36 -5.10 -9.45
CA ALA A 476 -25.59 -3.97 -10.34
C ALA A 476 -27.09 -3.78 -10.59
N THR A 477 -27.85 -4.86 -10.81
CA THR A 477 -29.32 -4.78 -10.97
C THR A 477 -29.98 -4.28 -9.68
N ALA A 478 -29.62 -4.85 -8.53
CA ALA A 478 -30.19 -4.50 -7.23
C ALA A 478 -29.95 -3.02 -6.84
N THR A 479 -28.84 -2.43 -7.30
CA THR A 479 -28.44 -1.04 -7.01
C THR A 479 -28.80 -0.05 -8.12
N ASN A 480 -29.49 -0.49 -9.18
CA ASN A 480 -29.69 0.30 -10.39
C ASN A 480 -28.35 0.87 -10.93
N ASN A 481 -27.41 -0.05 -11.17
CA ASN A 481 -26.05 0.17 -11.64
C ASN A 481 -25.25 1.15 -10.76
N PHE A 482 -25.31 0.97 -9.42
CA PHE A 482 -24.68 1.85 -8.43
C PHE A 482 -25.09 3.32 -8.58
N SER A 483 -26.39 3.55 -8.84
CA SER A 483 -26.94 4.91 -8.96
C SER A 483 -26.63 5.75 -7.71
N SER A 484 -26.26 7.01 -7.91
CA SER A 484 -26.05 7.97 -6.83
C SER A 484 -27.30 8.17 -5.96
N ALA A 485 -28.50 7.97 -6.51
CA ALA A 485 -29.76 8.01 -5.76
C ALA A 485 -29.88 6.89 -4.71
N ASN A 486 -29.17 5.77 -4.93
CA ASN A 486 -29.11 4.65 -4.00
C ASN A 486 -27.90 4.73 -3.07
N LYS A 487 -27.05 5.77 -3.18
CA LYS A 487 -25.87 5.91 -2.33
C LYS A 487 -26.34 6.27 -0.92
N LEU A 488 -26.02 5.42 0.05
CA LEU A 488 -26.23 5.67 1.46
C LEU A 488 -25.06 6.54 1.96
N GLY A 489 -23.81 6.17 1.69
CA GLY A 489 -22.70 7.01 2.14
C GLY A 489 -21.39 6.63 1.50
N GLU A 490 -20.34 7.35 1.86
CA GLU A 490 -18.98 7.05 1.46
C GLU A 490 -18.05 7.32 2.64
N GLY A 491 -17.21 6.34 2.96
CA GLY A 491 -16.14 6.48 3.95
C GLY A 491 -14.79 6.19 3.31
N GLY A 492 -13.72 6.12 4.11
CA GLY A 492 -12.36 5.82 3.64
C GLY A 492 -12.22 4.48 2.90
N TYR A 493 -13.21 3.61 3.02
CA TYR A 493 -13.24 2.27 2.44
C TYR A 493 -14.06 2.17 1.15
N GLY A 494 -14.68 3.27 0.71
CA GLY A 494 -15.49 3.33 -0.50
C GLY A 494 -16.98 3.54 -0.23
N PRO A 495 -17.77 3.65 -1.31
CA PRO A 495 -19.20 3.96 -1.23
C PRO A 495 -20.06 2.76 -0.81
N VAL A 496 -21.12 3.04 -0.05
CA VAL A 496 -22.16 2.11 0.38
C VAL A 496 -23.47 2.48 -0.31
N TYR A 497 -24.16 1.50 -0.89
CA TYR A 497 -25.41 1.67 -1.62
C TYR A 497 -26.55 0.85 -1.01
N LYS A 498 -27.77 1.38 -1.08
CA LYS A 498 -29.00 0.61 -0.89
C LYS A 498 -29.24 -0.23 -2.13
N GLY A 499 -29.59 -1.49 -1.93
CA GLY A 499 -30.03 -2.38 -2.99
C GLY A 499 -31.32 -3.08 -2.61
N LYS A 500 -32.03 -3.57 -3.62
CA LYS A 500 -33.18 -4.45 -3.44
C LYS A 500 -32.98 -5.72 -4.27
N LEU A 501 -32.93 -6.87 -3.60
CA LEU A 501 -32.84 -8.18 -4.24
C LEU A 501 -34.15 -8.55 -4.95
N THR A 502 -34.10 -9.55 -5.82
CA THR A 502 -35.26 -9.99 -6.64
C THR A 502 -36.40 -10.57 -5.82
N ASP A 503 -36.11 -11.08 -4.62
CA ASP A 503 -37.09 -11.53 -3.62
C ASP A 503 -37.71 -10.37 -2.83
N GLY A 504 -37.26 -9.13 -3.07
CA GLY A 504 -37.71 -7.93 -2.41
C GLY A 504 -36.92 -7.55 -1.16
N GLN A 505 -35.93 -8.35 -0.75
CA GLN A 505 -35.11 -8.06 0.43
C GLN A 505 -34.27 -6.80 0.21
N GLU A 506 -34.35 -5.84 1.14
CA GLU A 506 -33.48 -4.65 1.15
C GLU A 506 -32.10 -5.00 1.72
N ILE A 507 -31.05 -4.54 1.05
CA ILE A 507 -29.66 -4.84 1.38
C ILE A 507 -28.80 -3.58 1.34
N ALA A 508 -27.69 -3.59 2.08
CA ALA A 508 -26.65 -2.58 2.01
C ALA A 508 -25.40 -3.16 1.34
N ILE A 509 -24.84 -2.44 0.37
CA ILE A 509 -23.77 -2.92 -0.50
C ILE A 509 -22.56 -1.99 -0.35
N LYS A 510 -21.51 -2.48 0.31
CA LYS A 510 -20.23 -1.77 0.48
C LYS A 510 -19.30 -2.17 -0.66
N ARG A 511 -19.05 -1.24 -1.59
CA ARG A 511 -18.12 -1.44 -2.72
C ARG A 511 -16.77 -0.87 -2.35
N LEU A 512 -15.77 -1.72 -2.21
CA LEU A 512 -14.45 -1.30 -1.74
C LEU A 512 -13.67 -0.59 -2.85
N SER A 513 -12.98 0.51 -2.50
CA SER A 513 -12.20 1.30 -3.45
C SER A 513 -10.98 0.55 -3.99
N GLN A 514 -10.65 0.76 -5.26
CA GLN A 514 -9.47 0.18 -5.94
C GLN A 514 -8.16 0.90 -5.59
N SER A 515 -8.22 2.12 -5.04
CA SER A 515 -7.05 2.98 -4.83
C SER A 515 -6.30 2.79 -3.51
N SER A 516 -6.80 1.95 -2.59
CA SER A 516 -6.14 1.71 -1.30
C SER A 516 -5.54 0.31 -1.24
N GLY A 517 -4.22 0.20 -1.06
CA GLY A 517 -3.54 -1.07 -0.80
C GLY A 517 -4.06 -1.81 0.45
N GLN A 518 -4.79 -1.09 1.31
CA GLN A 518 -5.43 -1.56 2.53
C GLN A 518 -6.77 -2.30 2.30
N GLY A 519 -7.49 -2.02 1.20
CA GLY A 519 -8.85 -2.55 0.99
C GLY A 519 -8.96 -4.06 0.80
N LEU A 520 -7.90 -4.74 0.32
CA LEU A 520 -7.93 -6.20 0.14
C LEU A 520 -7.77 -6.97 1.45
N GLU A 521 -6.91 -6.51 2.36
CA GLU A 521 -6.75 -7.12 3.69
C GLU A 521 -8.01 -6.94 4.52
N GLU A 522 -8.61 -5.75 4.47
CA GLU A 522 -9.86 -5.45 5.17
C GLU A 522 -11.02 -6.25 4.62
N PHE A 523 -11.13 -6.38 3.29
CA PHE A 523 -12.10 -7.27 2.66
C PHE A 523 -11.96 -8.71 3.18
N LYS A 524 -10.72 -9.21 3.25
CA LYS A 524 -10.46 -10.56 3.76
C LYS A 524 -10.80 -10.69 5.23
N ASN A 525 -10.38 -9.74 6.07
CA ASN A 525 -10.69 -9.74 7.51
C ASN A 525 -12.20 -9.73 7.73
N GLU A 526 -12.89 -8.80 7.07
CA GLU A 526 -14.34 -8.65 7.17
C GLU A 526 -15.02 -9.92 6.66
N ALA A 527 -14.68 -10.44 5.47
CA ALA A 527 -15.23 -11.71 4.99
C ALA A 527 -14.93 -12.93 5.88
N GLN A 528 -13.73 -13.03 6.48
CA GLN A 528 -13.31 -14.14 7.34
C GLN A 528 -13.97 -14.12 8.72
N LEU A 529 -14.15 -12.93 9.31
CA LEU A 529 -14.80 -12.76 10.61
C LEU A 529 -16.28 -13.12 10.53
N ILE A 530 -16.94 -12.79 9.42
CA ILE A 530 -18.41 -12.81 9.41
C ILE A 530 -19.01 -14.19 9.13
N ALA A 531 -18.23 -15.16 8.62
CA ALA A 531 -18.65 -16.57 8.65
C ALA A 531 -18.81 -17.14 10.07
N LYS A 532 -18.23 -16.47 11.07
CA LYS A 532 -18.08 -17.01 12.42
C LYS A 532 -18.81 -16.20 13.49
N LEU A 533 -19.24 -14.98 13.18
CA LEU A 533 -19.88 -14.06 14.13
C LEU A 533 -21.38 -13.93 13.83
N GLN A 534 -22.21 -14.33 14.79
CA GLN A 534 -23.66 -14.21 14.72
C GLN A 534 -24.20 -13.75 16.07
N HIS A 535 -24.71 -12.53 16.13
CA HIS A 535 -25.29 -11.97 17.34
C HIS A 535 -26.26 -10.84 17.00
N ARG A 536 -27.31 -10.66 17.81
CA ARG A 536 -28.36 -9.63 17.61
C ARG A 536 -27.84 -8.19 17.56
N ASN A 537 -26.72 -7.92 18.24
CA ASN A 537 -26.09 -6.60 18.29
C ASN A 537 -24.86 -6.47 17.36
N LEU A 538 -24.72 -7.34 16.37
CA LEU A 538 -23.72 -7.23 15.31
C LEU A 538 -24.42 -7.17 13.95
N VAL A 539 -23.95 -6.33 13.03
CA VAL A 539 -24.52 -6.26 11.68
C VAL A 539 -24.23 -7.55 10.93
N ARG A 540 -25.29 -8.16 10.38
CA ARG A 540 -25.19 -9.41 9.64
C ARG A 540 -24.77 -9.17 8.19
N ILE A 541 -23.72 -9.86 7.74
CA ILE A 541 -23.45 -10.00 6.31
C ILE A 541 -24.37 -11.07 5.72
N LEU A 542 -24.87 -10.81 4.52
CA LEU A 542 -25.63 -11.76 3.74
C LEU A 542 -24.74 -12.48 2.73
N GLY A 543 -23.67 -11.82 2.27
CA GLY A 543 -22.77 -12.38 1.28
C GLY A 543 -21.72 -11.42 0.75
N PHE A 544 -21.04 -11.86 -0.29
CA PHE A 544 -20.01 -11.07 -0.96
C PHE A 544 -19.98 -11.34 -2.46
N CYS A 545 -19.36 -10.43 -3.20
CA CYS A 545 -19.07 -10.59 -4.62
C CYS A 545 -17.59 -10.34 -4.88
N ILE A 546 -16.97 -11.32 -5.56
CA ILE A 546 -15.57 -11.27 -6.02
C ILE A 546 -15.58 -11.65 -7.48
N GLU A 547 -15.76 -10.65 -8.32
CA GLU A 547 -15.70 -10.81 -9.77
C GLU A 547 -14.69 -9.83 -10.36
N ARG A 548 -13.69 -10.34 -11.09
CA ARG A 548 -12.60 -9.54 -11.65
C ARG A 548 -11.87 -8.75 -10.54
N GLU A 549 -11.88 -7.42 -10.64
CA GLU A 549 -11.28 -6.48 -9.69
C GLU A 549 -12.29 -5.97 -8.65
N GLU A 550 -13.57 -6.34 -8.76
CA GLU A 550 -14.61 -5.91 -7.82
C GLU A 550 -14.52 -6.70 -6.51
N ARG A 551 -14.60 -5.98 -5.40
CA ARG A 551 -14.66 -6.51 -4.02
C ARG A 551 -15.83 -5.84 -3.33
N ILE A 552 -16.90 -6.61 -3.13
CA ILE A 552 -18.18 -6.07 -2.65
C ILE A 552 -18.67 -6.94 -1.50
N LEU A 553 -19.08 -6.29 -0.41
CA LEU A 553 -19.69 -6.92 0.77
C LEU A 553 -21.17 -6.53 0.82
N VAL A 554 -22.04 -7.50 1.12
CA VAL A 554 -23.50 -7.36 1.12
C VAL A 554 -24.03 -7.61 2.52
N TYR A 555 -24.64 -6.61 3.13
CA TYR A 555 -25.17 -6.65 4.50
C TYR A 555 -26.70 -6.54 4.52
N GLU A 556 -27.28 -6.87 5.66
CA GLU A 556 -28.64 -6.44 5.96
C GLU A 556 -28.72 -4.90 5.94
N TYR A 557 -29.85 -4.38 5.46
CA TYR A 557 -30.09 -2.94 5.46
C TYR A 557 -30.53 -2.46 6.85
N MET A 558 -29.92 -1.37 7.33
CA MET A 558 -30.20 -0.77 8.63
C MET A 558 -31.02 0.51 8.42
N SER A 559 -32.32 0.44 8.72
CA SER A 559 -33.29 1.49 8.36
C SER A 559 -33.15 2.79 9.16
N ASN A 560 -32.59 2.74 10.38
CA ASN A 560 -32.42 3.90 11.24
C ASN A 560 -31.00 4.49 11.23
N LYS A 561 -30.18 4.21 10.20
CA LYS A 561 -28.84 4.81 10.03
C LYS A 561 -27.89 4.55 11.22
N SER A 562 -26.87 5.38 11.40
CA SER A 562 -25.87 5.28 12.47
C SER A 562 -26.21 6.13 13.69
N LEU A 563 -25.65 5.79 14.85
CA LEU A 563 -25.91 6.46 16.14
C LEU A 563 -25.46 7.93 16.14
N ASP A 564 -24.35 8.25 15.49
CA ASP A 564 -23.83 9.62 15.36
C ASP A 564 -24.83 10.59 14.67
N PHE A 565 -25.64 10.08 13.73
CA PHE A 565 -26.68 10.85 13.06
C PHE A 565 -27.72 11.41 14.04
N TYR A 566 -28.00 10.67 15.11
CA TYR A 566 -28.95 11.08 16.14
C TYR A 566 -28.29 11.81 17.31
N LEU A 567 -27.08 11.43 17.71
CA LEU A 567 -26.38 12.12 18.80
C LEU A 567 -25.94 13.53 18.40
N PHE A 568 -25.44 13.70 17.17
CA PHE A 568 -24.79 14.94 16.73
C PHE A 568 -25.47 15.61 15.53
N GLY A 569 -26.64 15.13 15.13
CA GLY A 569 -27.44 15.72 14.05
C GLY A 569 -28.20 16.97 14.48
N ILE A 570 -29.08 17.44 13.59
CA ILE A 570 -29.99 18.56 13.84
C ILE A 570 -31.00 18.16 14.94
N ASP A 571 -31.53 19.14 15.69
CA ASP A 571 -32.40 18.93 16.85
C ASP A 571 -33.62 18.02 16.59
N SER A 572 -34.18 18.05 15.38
CA SER A 572 -35.26 17.13 14.96
C SER A 572 -34.85 15.66 15.04
N ASN A 573 -33.58 15.35 14.75
CA ASN A 573 -33.03 14.00 14.84
C ASN A 573 -32.72 13.65 16.30
N LYS A 574 -32.11 14.58 17.05
CA LYS A 574 -31.79 14.41 18.48
C LYS A 574 -33.02 14.05 19.31
N LYS A 575 -34.19 14.58 18.94
CA LYS A 575 -35.47 14.27 19.59
C LYS A 575 -35.81 12.77 19.64
N LYS A 576 -35.33 11.94 18.70
CA LYS A 576 -35.56 10.47 18.79
C LYS A 576 -34.74 9.80 19.91
N LEU A 577 -33.65 10.42 20.34
CA LEU A 577 -32.78 9.99 21.44
C LEU A 577 -32.89 10.91 22.67
N SER A 578 -33.91 11.77 22.78
CA SER A 578 -34.14 12.56 24.00
C SER A 578 -34.63 11.70 25.18
N ASN A 579 -35.08 10.46 24.90
CA ASN A 579 -35.50 9.50 25.92
C ASN A 579 -34.31 8.69 26.43
N TRP A 580 -34.03 8.79 27.74
CA TRP A 580 -32.92 8.08 28.38
C TRP A 580 -32.97 6.57 28.17
N LYS A 581 -34.14 5.96 28.38
CA LYS A 581 -34.34 4.52 28.28
C LYS A 581 -33.94 3.98 26.90
N ARG A 582 -34.06 4.80 25.86
CA ARG A 582 -33.58 4.45 24.52
C ARG A 582 -32.06 4.49 24.42
N ARG A 583 -31.40 5.53 24.96
CA ARG A 583 -29.93 5.59 25.05
C ARG A 583 -29.37 4.45 25.90
N PHE A 584 -30.00 4.14 27.03
CA PHE A 584 -29.59 3.07 27.91
C PHE A 584 -29.67 1.69 27.23
N ARG A 585 -30.76 1.38 26.51
CA ARG A 585 -30.84 0.16 25.69
C ARG A 585 -29.76 0.08 24.61
N ILE A 586 -29.38 1.23 24.03
CA ILE A 586 -28.28 1.30 23.07
C ILE A 586 -26.94 0.97 23.78
N ILE A 587 -26.70 1.56 24.95
CA ILE A 587 -25.52 1.28 25.77
C ILE A 587 -25.45 -0.21 26.10
N GLU A 588 -26.51 -0.80 26.64
CA GLU A 588 -26.59 -2.22 26.96
C GLU A 588 -26.34 -3.10 25.73
N GLY A 589 -26.99 -2.81 24.60
CA GLY A 589 -26.84 -3.59 23.37
C GLY A 589 -25.41 -3.55 22.81
N ILE A 590 -24.72 -2.40 22.90
CA ILE A 590 -23.30 -2.30 22.51
C ILE A 590 -22.43 -3.20 23.39
N VAL A 591 -22.62 -3.14 24.72
CA VAL A 591 -21.87 -3.98 25.66
C VAL A 591 -22.13 -5.46 25.39
N GLN A 592 -23.38 -5.86 25.18
CA GLN A 592 -23.72 -7.26 24.85
C GLN A 592 -23.04 -7.73 23.55
N GLY A 593 -22.96 -6.86 22.54
CA GLY A 593 -22.20 -7.12 21.32
C GLY A 593 -20.71 -7.36 21.58
N PHE A 594 -20.07 -6.55 22.42
CA PHE A 594 -18.65 -6.72 22.76
C PHE A 594 -18.37 -7.90 23.68
N VAL A 595 -19.25 -8.18 24.65
CA VAL A 595 -19.17 -9.39 25.48
C VAL A 595 -19.18 -10.63 24.58
N TYR A 596 -20.02 -10.65 23.56
CA TYR A 596 -19.98 -11.72 22.56
C TYR A 596 -18.62 -11.78 21.84
N LEU A 597 -18.12 -10.67 21.29
CA LEU A 597 -16.84 -10.63 20.56
C LEU A 597 -15.61 -11.02 21.41
N HIS A 598 -15.58 -10.62 22.68
CA HIS A 598 -14.43 -10.81 23.55
C HIS A 598 -14.45 -12.16 24.28
N ASN A 599 -15.63 -12.64 24.69
CA ASN A 599 -15.75 -13.75 25.65
C ASN A 599 -16.51 -14.97 25.12
N TYR A 600 -17.57 -14.79 24.32
CA TYR A 600 -18.49 -15.89 23.97
C TYR A 600 -18.42 -16.36 22.52
N SER A 601 -17.73 -15.63 21.64
CA SER A 601 -17.39 -16.12 20.31
C SER A 601 -16.32 -17.21 20.41
N ARG A 602 -16.29 -18.10 19.40
CA ARG A 602 -15.26 -19.16 19.30
C ARG A 602 -13.83 -18.63 19.20
N LEU A 603 -13.68 -17.37 18.82
CA LEU A 603 -12.43 -16.66 18.66
C LEU A 603 -12.58 -15.33 19.38
N THR A 604 -11.57 -14.89 20.12
CA THR A 604 -11.58 -13.54 20.69
C THR A 604 -11.33 -12.54 19.57
N VAL A 605 -12.28 -11.63 19.34
CA VAL A 605 -12.23 -10.63 18.26
C VAL A 605 -12.11 -9.24 18.86
N ILE A 606 -11.04 -8.53 18.51
CA ILE A 606 -10.80 -7.15 18.93
C ILE A 606 -11.15 -6.23 17.75
N HIS A 607 -12.06 -5.29 17.94
CA HIS A 607 -12.65 -4.49 16.87
C HIS A 607 -11.70 -3.37 16.38
N ARG A 608 -11.06 -2.65 17.30
CA ARG A 608 -10.09 -1.56 17.08
C ARG A 608 -10.59 -0.27 16.41
N ASP A 609 -11.86 -0.19 16.02
CA ASP A 609 -12.45 1.02 15.42
C ASP A 609 -13.88 1.25 15.91
N LEU A 610 -14.09 1.13 17.22
CA LEU A 610 -15.38 1.43 17.82
C LEU A 610 -15.58 2.95 17.90
N LYS A 611 -16.68 3.44 17.33
CA LYS A 611 -17.10 4.84 17.34
C LYS A 611 -18.60 4.96 17.05
N ALA A 612 -19.19 6.11 17.31
CA ALA A 612 -20.64 6.33 17.12
C ALA A 612 -21.11 6.08 15.68
N SER A 613 -20.27 6.38 14.67
CA SER A 613 -20.63 6.15 13.26
C SER A 613 -20.65 4.66 12.85
N ASN A 614 -20.04 3.79 13.67
CA ASN A 614 -19.96 2.34 13.43
C ASN A 614 -21.02 1.57 14.22
N ILE A 615 -21.88 2.25 14.98
CA ILE A 615 -23.08 1.67 15.59
C ILE A 615 -24.27 2.00 14.70
N LEU A 616 -24.80 1.00 14.00
CA LEU A 616 -26.01 1.12 13.19
C LEU A 616 -27.26 0.76 14.00
N LEU A 617 -28.40 1.28 13.58
CA LEU A 617 -29.69 1.10 14.26
C LEU A 617 -30.69 0.40 13.34
N ASP A 618 -31.26 -0.70 13.84
CA ASP A 618 -32.34 -1.42 13.15
C ASP A 618 -33.66 -0.67 13.24
N ASP A 619 -34.73 -1.23 12.69
CA ASP A 619 -36.08 -0.66 12.66
C ASP A 619 -36.67 -0.39 14.05
N GLU A 620 -36.34 -1.19 15.06
CA GLU A 620 -36.74 -0.93 16.45
C GLU A 620 -35.79 0.04 17.21
N MET A 621 -34.68 0.45 16.58
CA MET A 621 -33.58 1.24 17.15
C MET A 621 -32.73 0.49 18.17
N ASN A 622 -32.54 -0.82 17.99
CA ASN A 622 -31.51 -1.56 18.67
C ASN A 622 -30.16 -1.34 17.99
N PRO A 623 -29.06 -1.31 18.75
CA PRO A 623 -27.72 -1.11 18.20
C PRO A 623 -27.17 -2.39 17.57
N LYS A 624 -26.51 -2.23 16.43
CA LYS A 624 -25.66 -3.23 15.82
C LYS A 624 -24.29 -2.67 15.48
N ILE A 625 -23.25 -3.34 15.96
CA ILE A 625 -21.85 -3.00 15.70
C ILE A 625 -21.50 -3.40 14.26
N SER A 626 -20.83 -2.52 13.54
CA SER A 626 -20.46 -2.66 12.13
C SER A 626 -19.00 -2.29 11.88
N ASP A 627 -18.51 -2.58 10.67
CA ASP A 627 -17.17 -2.23 10.17
C ASP A 627 -16.01 -3.00 10.81
N PHE A 628 -15.96 -4.30 10.52
CA PHE A 628 -14.94 -5.23 11.03
C PHE A 628 -13.65 -5.26 10.19
N GLY A 629 -13.49 -4.37 9.21
CA GLY A 629 -12.32 -4.38 8.32
C GLY A 629 -10.99 -4.30 9.08
N MET A 630 -10.98 -3.61 10.22
CA MET A 630 -9.80 -3.39 11.06
C MET A 630 -9.67 -4.43 12.18
N ALA A 631 -10.61 -5.35 12.35
CA ALA A 631 -10.64 -6.24 13.50
C ALA A 631 -9.53 -7.31 13.45
N ARG A 632 -9.15 -7.79 14.64
CA ARG A 632 -8.10 -8.81 14.84
C ARG A 632 -8.65 -10.02 15.58
N ILE A 633 -8.20 -11.21 15.16
CA ILE A 633 -8.62 -12.50 15.70
C ILE A 633 -7.49 -13.06 16.57
N PHE A 634 -7.77 -13.29 17.84
CA PHE A 634 -6.85 -13.94 18.77
C PHE A 634 -7.22 -15.42 18.89
N LYS A 635 -6.22 -16.30 18.81
CA LYS A 635 -6.38 -17.73 19.11
C LYS A 635 -6.26 -17.91 20.63
N SER A 636 -6.98 -18.88 21.20
CA SER A 636 -7.29 -18.98 22.64
C SER A 636 -6.14 -18.96 23.67
N LYS A 637 -4.87 -18.88 23.25
CA LYS A 637 -3.69 -18.85 24.14
C LYS A 637 -3.00 -17.49 24.22
N GLU A 638 -3.34 -16.54 23.35
CA GLU A 638 -2.73 -15.20 23.33
C GLU A 638 -3.75 -14.19 23.87
N SER A 639 -3.32 -13.30 24.77
CA SER A 639 -4.16 -12.23 25.33
C SER A 639 -3.67 -10.82 24.97
N VAL A 640 -2.44 -10.72 24.45
CA VAL A 640 -1.78 -9.48 24.05
C VAL A 640 -0.91 -9.72 22.81
N GLU A 641 -1.06 -8.89 21.78
CA GLU A 641 -0.23 -8.86 20.56
C GLU A 641 0.43 -7.47 20.45
N LYS A 642 1.56 -7.36 19.74
CA LYS A 642 2.17 -6.05 19.40
C LYS A 642 2.18 -5.87 17.89
N THR A 643 1.79 -4.68 17.43
CA THR A 643 1.82 -4.32 16.00
C THR A 643 2.60 -3.02 15.77
N ARG A 644 3.31 -2.93 14.64
CA ARG A 644 3.91 -1.66 14.17
C ARG A 644 2.91 -0.80 13.39
N ARG A 645 1.75 -1.35 13.00
CA ARG A 645 0.70 -0.67 12.23
C ARG A 645 -0.47 -0.31 13.15
N VAL A 646 -0.37 0.88 13.75
CA VAL A 646 -1.47 1.50 14.50
C VAL A 646 -2.48 2.06 13.51
N VAL A 647 -3.71 1.58 13.60
CA VAL A 647 -4.82 2.00 12.73
C VAL A 647 -6.09 2.05 13.57
N GLY A 648 -6.93 3.05 13.34
CA GLY A 648 -8.17 3.28 14.07
C GLY A 648 -8.53 4.77 14.04
N THR A 649 -9.64 5.14 14.66
CA THR A 649 -10.09 6.54 14.69
C THR A 649 -9.44 7.34 15.81
N PHE A 650 -8.77 8.44 15.45
CA PHE A 650 -8.14 9.35 16.41
C PHE A 650 -9.18 9.90 17.40
N GLY A 651 -8.84 9.90 18.69
CA GLY A 651 -9.74 10.24 19.80
C GLY A 651 -10.37 9.03 20.49
N TYR A 652 -10.55 7.90 19.79
CA TYR A 652 -11.05 6.64 20.39
C TYR A 652 -9.93 5.64 20.69
N MET A 653 -8.75 5.81 20.10
CA MET A 653 -7.62 4.90 20.31
C MET A 653 -7.00 5.05 21.71
N SER A 654 -6.73 3.92 22.37
CA SER A 654 -6.09 3.91 23.68
C SER A 654 -4.60 4.28 23.62
N PRO A 655 -4.01 4.82 24.71
CA PRO A 655 -2.62 5.29 24.73
C PRO A 655 -1.60 4.21 24.48
N GLU A 656 -1.78 3.03 25.09
CA GLU A 656 -0.86 1.90 24.93
C GLU A 656 -0.88 1.34 23.50
N TYR A 657 -2.01 1.48 22.81
CA TYR A 657 -2.12 1.11 21.41
C TYR A 657 -1.40 2.12 20.52
N VAL A 658 -1.60 3.42 20.75
CA VAL A 658 -0.95 4.49 19.97
C VAL A 658 0.56 4.54 20.20
N THR A 659 1.00 4.39 21.45
CA THR A 659 2.40 4.60 21.84
C THR A 659 3.26 3.36 21.63
N SER A 660 2.69 2.17 21.85
CA SER A 660 3.46 0.91 21.88
C SER A 660 2.90 -0.18 20.97
N GLY A 661 1.82 0.11 20.23
CA GLY A 661 1.21 -0.84 19.32
C GLY A 661 0.58 -2.06 20.00
N VAL A 662 0.28 -1.97 21.30
CA VAL A 662 -0.24 -3.09 22.09
C VAL A 662 -1.70 -3.33 21.76
N ILE A 663 -2.03 -4.52 21.29
CA ILE A 663 -3.39 -4.96 20.99
C ILE A 663 -3.85 -5.91 22.11
N SER A 664 -4.96 -5.54 22.75
CA SER A 664 -5.67 -6.38 23.73
C SER A 664 -7.15 -5.97 23.77
N ILE A 665 -8.00 -6.75 24.43
CA ILE A 665 -9.42 -6.37 24.63
C ILE A 665 -9.59 -5.00 25.31
N LYS A 666 -8.58 -4.53 26.07
CA LYS A 666 -8.63 -3.26 26.81
C LYS A 666 -8.63 -2.01 25.91
N ILE A 667 -8.25 -2.14 24.64
CA ILE A 667 -8.26 -1.01 23.69
C ILE A 667 -9.68 -0.72 23.20
N ASP A 668 -10.50 -1.77 23.02
CA ASP A 668 -11.92 -1.65 22.71
C ASP A 668 -12.70 -1.11 23.92
N ILE A 669 -12.31 -1.49 25.14
CA ILE A 669 -12.89 -0.96 26.37
C ILE A 669 -12.65 0.55 26.50
N PHE A 670 -11.45 1.02 26.18
CA PHE A 670 -11.16 2.46 26.14
C PHE A 670 -12.06 3.17 25.11
N SER A 671 -12.14 2.63 23.89
CA SER A 671 -13.00 3.16 22.83
C SER A 671 -14.48 3.20 23.26
N TYR A 672 -14.94 2.18 23.98
CA TYR A 672 -16.29 2.11 24.53
C TYR A 672 -16.51 3.19 25.60
N GLY A 673 -15.52 3.45 26.47
CA GLY A 673 -15.59 4.53 27.45
C GLY A 673 -15.80 5.90 26.80
N VAL A 674 -15.05 6.19 25.73
CA VAL A 674 -15.24 7.42 24.93
C VAL A 674 -16.65 7.47 24.34
N LEU A 675 -17.10 6.39 23.69
CA LEU A 675 -18.44 6.30 23.11
C LEU A 675 -19.55 6.47 24.16
N LEU A 676 -19.37 5.92 25.35
CA LEU A 676 -20.33 6.04 26.45
C LEU A 676 -20.44 7.50 26.91
N LEU A 677 -19.32 8.21 27.05
CA LEU A 677 -19.30 9.64 27.37
C LEU A 677 -19.97 10.48 26.26
N GLU A 678 -19.81 10.11 24.99
CA GLU A 678 -20.53 10.75 23.88
C GLU A 678 -22.05 10.52 23.95
N ILE A 679 -22.48 9.30 24.28
CA ILE A 679 -23.91 8.95 24.39
C ILE A 679 -24.58 9.73 25.51
N VAL A 680 -23.96 9.85 26.68
CA VAL A 680 -24.57 10.55 27.83
C VAL A 680 -24.57 12.07 27.67
N SER A 681 -23.56 12.62 26.98
CA SER A 681 -23.40 14.07 26.82
C SER A 681 -23.99 14.65 25.54
N GLY A 682 -24.20 13.82 24.51
CA GLY A 682 -24.58 14.30 23.17
C GLY A 682 -23.48 15.15 22.51
N LYS A 683 -22.26 15.12 23.04
CA LYS A 683 -21.09 15.89 22.62
C LYS A 683 -20.10 14.98 21.88
N ARG A 684 -19.53 15.44 20.77
CA ARG A 684 -18.45 14.71 20.05
C ARG A 684 -17.14 14.80 20.81
N ASN A 685 -16.37 13.73 20.85
CA ASN A 685 -15.07 13.71 21.52
C ASN A 685 -14.05 14.71 20.93
N ASN A 686 -14.06 14.91 19.61
CA ASN A 686 -13.08 15.73 18.88
C ASN A 686 -13.46 17.22 18.81
N SER A 687 -14.47 17.67 19.56
CA SER A 687 -14.85 19.08 19.64
C SER A 687 -14.28 19.72 20.92
N CYS A 688 -13.93 21.01 20.82
CA CYS A 688 -13.37 21.79 21.92
C CYS A 688 -14.50 22.31 22.82
N TYR A 689 -14.43 22.06 24.14
CA TYR A 689 -15.45 22.50 25.10
C TYR A 689 -14.86 23.46 26.15
N GLN A 690 -15.57 24.56 26.43
CA GLN A 690 -15.25 25.72 27.28
C GLN A 690 -14.27 26.79 26.74
N ILE A 691 -14.54 28.02 27.20
CA ILE A 691 -13.84 29.28 26.99
C ILE A 691 -12.76 29.33 28.08
N ASP A 692 -11.48 29.34 27.70
CA ASP A 692 -10.24 29.41 28.53
C ASP A 692 -9.30 28.18 28.52
N GLY A 693 -9.61 27.11 27.77
CA GLY A 693 -8.64 26.03 27.52
C GLY A 693 -9.21 24.87 26.71
N LYS A 694 -8.53 24.45 25.64
CA LYS A 694 -9.05 23.51 24.62
C LYS A 694 -9.14 22.04 25.08
N LEU A 695 -10.03 21.70 26.00
CA LEU A 695 -10.21 20.32 26.47
C LEU A 695 -10.98 19.44 25.46
N ASN A 696 -10.52 18.19 25.28
CA ASN A 696 -11.31 17.14 24.63
C ASN A 696 -12.38 16.58 25.59
N LEU A 697 -13.35 15.80 25.10
CA LEU A 697 -14.48 15.34 25.94
C LEU A 697 -14.03 14.52 27.16
N ILE A 698 -12.97 13.72 27.03
CA ILE A 698 -12.43 12.92 28.14
C ILE A 698 -11.91 13.85 29.25
N ALA A 699 -11.10 14.85 28.89
CA ALA A 699 -10.54 15.81 29.84
C ALA A 699 -11.62 16.69 30.46
N TYR A 700 -12.61 17.11 29.67
CA TYR A 700 -13.77 17.87 30.16
C TYR A 700 -14.62 17.04 31.14
N ALA A 701 -14.92 15.78 30.82
CA ALA A 701 -15.64 14.88 31.72
C ALA A 701 -14.86 14.63 33.03
N TRP A 702 -13.54 14.48 32.94
CA TRP A 702 -12.68 14.33 34.11
C TRP A 702 -12.68 15.57 34.99
N GLN A 703 -12.55 16.77 34.41
CA GLN A 703 -12.59 18.02 35.15
C GLN A 703 -13.92 18.17 35.89
N LEU A 704 -15.05 17.94 35.20
CA LEU A 704 -16.37 18.00 35.84
C LEU A 704 -16.51 16.95 36.95
N TRP A 705 -15.89 15.78 36.81
CA TRP A 705 -15.86 14.76 37.87
C TRP A 705 -15.05 15.21 39.09
N THR A 706 -13.86 15.77 38.88
CA THR A 706 -13.00 16.25 39.98
C THR A 706 -13.56 17.48 40.68
N ASP A 707 -14.29 18.32 39.95
CA ASP A 707 -14.89 19.55 40.46
C ASP A 707 -16.28 19.32 41.09
N ASP A 708 -16.74 18.06 41.18
CA ASP A 708 -18.08 17.67 41.67
C ASP A 708 -19.24 18.32 40.88
N LYS A 709 -19.03 18.51 39.58
CA LYS A 709 -19.96 19.13 38.60
C LYS A 709 -20.38 18.16 37.50
N VAL A 710 -20.28 16.86 37.73
CA VAL A 710 -20.53 15.81 36.72
C VAL A 710 -21.92 15.89 36.06
N ILE A 711 -22.91 16.47 36.76
CA ILE A 711 -24.26 16.70 36.23
C ILE A 711 -24.25 17.61 34.99
N GLU A 712 -23.30 18.54 34.89
CA GLU A 712 -23.17 19.44 33.73
C GLU A 712 -22.74 18.71 32.43
N LEU A 713 -22.26 17.47 32.55
CA LEU A 713 -21.90 16.65 31.39
C LEU A 713 -23.14 16.10 30.68
N ILE A 714 -24.27 15.97 31.38
CA ILE A 714 -25.49 15.34 30.89
C ILE A 714 -26.08 16.16 29.73
N ASP A 715 -26.46 15.48 28.66
CA ASP A 715 -27.05 16.12 27.48
C ASP A 715 -28.32 16.93 27.87
N PRO A 716 -28.35 18.25 27.63
CA PRO A 716 -29.47 19.11 28.01
C PRO A 716 -30.77 18.79 27.25
N THR A 717 -30.69 18.06 26.12
CA THR A 717 -31.85 17.64 25.31
C THR A 717 -32.57 16.41 25.88
N LEU A 718 -31.99 15.75 26.89
CA LEU A 718 -32.64 14.62 27.56
C LEU A 718 -33.89 15.07 28.34
N ASP A 719 -34.84 14.15 28.47
CA ASP A 719 -36.11 14.40 29.16
C ASP A 719 -35.94 14.90 30.61
N SER A 720 -36.92 15.69 31.06
CA SER A 720 -36.89 16.27 32.41
C SER A 720 -36.96 15.22 33.52
N THR A 721 -37.33 13.98 33.21
CA THR A 721 -37.37 12.86 34.16
C THR A 721 -35.97 12.45 34.64
N ILE A 722 -34.93 12.54 33.81
CA ILE A 722 -33.54 12.35 34.26
C ILE A 722 -33.12 13.44 35.26
N LYS A 723 -33.56 14.68 35.05
CA LYS A 723 -33.24 15.78 35.98
C LYS A 723 -33.77 15.51 37.39
N CYS A 724 -34.81 14.69 37.52
CA CYS A 724 -35.38 14.28 38.80
C CYS A 724 -34.71 13.05 39.42
N SER A 725 -34.07 12.17 38.62
CA SER A 725 -33.34 10.98 39.10
C SER A 725 -32.17 10.64 38.15
N PRO A 726 -30.99 11.26 38.35
CA PRO A 726 -29.86 11.08 37.44
C PRO A 726 -29.03 9.83 37.73
N GLY A 727 -29.44 8.97 38.68
CA GLY A 727 -28.63 7.86 39.20
C GLY A 727 -28.05 6.94 38.11
N GLU A 728 -28.88 6.49 37.17
CA GLU A 728 -28.45 5.65 36.04
C GLU A 728 -27.44 6.38 35.14
N VAL A 729 -27.67 7.67 34.85
CA VAL A 729 -26.80 8.48 33.98
C VAL A 729 -25.44 8.72 34.64
N LEU A 730 -25.44 9.09 35.92
CA LEU A 730 -24.23 9.28 36.72
C LEU A 730 -23.42 7.99 36.79
N ARG A 731 -24.10 6.84 36.93
CA ARG A 731 -23.47 5.53 36.90
C ARG A 731 -22.84 5.24 35.54
N CYS A 732 -23.49 5.57 34.42
CA CYS A 732 -22.89 5.48 33.10
C CYS A 732 -21.66 6.40 32.94
N ILE A 733 -21.68 7.62 33.46
CA ILE A 733 -20.51 8.53 33.43
C ILE A 733 -19.36 7.93 34.23
N HIS A 734 -19.63 7.42 35.44
CA HIS A 734 -18.64 6.74 36.28
C HIS A 734 -18.00 5.56 35.54
N ILE A 735 -18.81 4.68 34.95
CA ILE A 735 -18.33 3.56 34.13
C ILE A 735 -17.48 4.07 32.95
N GLY A 736 -17.93 5.13 32.27
CA GLY A 736 -17.19 5.77 31.18
C GLY A 736 -15.78 6.19 31.60
N LEU A 737 -15.67 6.87 32.74
CA LEU A 737 -14.39 7.30 33.33
C LEU A 737 -13.50 6.11 33.74
N LEU A 738 -14.08 5.03 34.28
CA LEU A 738 -13.34 3.80 34.57
C LEU A 738 -12.76 3.16 33.31
N CYS A 739 -13.46 3.26 32.17
CA CYS A 739 -13.03 2.71 30.90
C CYS A 739 -11.90 3.52 30.22
N VAL A 740 -11.83 4.83 30.43
CA VAL A 740 -10.83 5.72 29.78
C VAL A 740 -9.56 5.97 30.63
N GLN A 741 -9.35 5.17 31.68
CA GLN A 741 -8.15 5.26 32.52
C GLN A 741 -6.86 5.01 31.72
N ASP A 742 -5.79 5.72 32.10
CA ASP A 742 -4.48 5.66 31.43
C ASP A 742 -3.92 4.23 31.34
N LYS A 743 -3.85 3.54 32.48
CA LYS A 743 -3.37 2.14 32.52
C LYS A 743 -4.46 1.18 32.09
N ALA A 744 -4.18 0.38 31.06
CA ALA A 744 -5.09 -0.67 30.58
C ALA A 744 -5.51 -1.69 31.66
N THR A 745 -4.66 -1.94 32.67
CA THR A 745 -4.95 -2.83 33.80
C THR A 745 -6.04 -2.30 34.73
N ASP A 746 -6.18 -0.97 34.83
CA ASP A 746 -7.16 -0.32 35.71
C ASP A 746 -8.57 -0.29 35.10
N ARG A 747 -8.70 -0.53 33.79
CA ARG A 747 -9.98 -0.57 33.08
C ARG A 747 -10.75 -1.86 33.40
N PRO A 748 -12.08 -1.83 33.54
CA PRO A 748 -12.89 -3.04 33.73
C PRO A 748 -12.89 -3.95 32.49
N THR A 749 -13.40 -5.17 32.61
CA THR A 749 -13.74 -6.02 31.45
C THR A 749 -15.16 -5.73 30.97
N MET A 750 -15.52 -6.18 29.76
CA MET A 750 -16.90 -6.04 29.26
C MET A 750 -17.93 -6.76 30.14
N LEU A 751 -17.57 -7.89 30.76
CA LEU A 751 -18.43 -8.61 31.72
C LEU A 751 -18.63 -7.82 33.02
N ASP A 752 -17.59 -7.15 33.50
CA ASP A 752 -17.70 -6.25 34.66
C ASP A 752 -18.65 -5.10 34.34
N ILE A 753 -18.54 -4.50 33.14
CA ILE A 753 -19.42 -3.42 32.68
C ILE A 753 -20.89 -3.87 32.65
N VAL A 754 -21.20 -5.08 32.17
CA VAL A 754 -22.57 -5.64 32.23
C VAL A 754 -23.07 -5.68 33.67
N SER A 755 -22.22 -6.15 34.60
CA SER A 755 -22.56 -6.25 36.02
C SER A 755 -22.79 -4.86 36.62
N PHE A 756 -21.94 -3.88 36.26
CA PHE A 756 -22.06 -2.50 36.72
C PHE A 756 -23.34 -1.84 36.22
N LEU A 757 -23.74 -2.05 34.97
CA LEU A 757 -24.97 -1.51 34.41
C LEU A 757 -26.23 -2.16 35.00
N SER A 758 -26.18 -3.47 35.28
CA SER A 758 -27.37 -4.23 35.69
C SER A 758 -27.68 -4.17 37.19
N ASN A 759 -26.70 -3.81 38.03
CA ASN A 759 -26.85 -3.80 39.48
C ASN A 759 -26.33 -2.49 40.10
N GLU A 760 -27.27 -1.65 40.53
CA GLU A 760 -26.98 -0.35 41.16
C GLU A 760 -26.30 -0.48 42.53
N THR A 761 -26.42 -1.64 43.20
CA THR A 761 -25.87 -1.86 44.55
C THR A 761 -24.36 -2.16 44.55
N ILE A 762 -23.77 -2.47 43.39
CA ILE A 762 -22.32 -2.69 43.28
C ILE A 762 -21.60 -1.36 43.44
N GLN A 763 -20.74 -1.29 44.46
CA GLN A 763 -19.81 -0.18 44.65
C GLN A 763 -18.73 -0.20 43.57
N LEU A 764 -18.63 0.90 42.83
CA LEU A 764 -17.64 1.08 41.78
C LEU A 764 -16.36 1.69 42.37
N ALA A 765 -15.20 1.27 41.86
CA ALA A 765 -13.93 1.87 42.23
C ALA A 765 -13.89 3.37 41.86
N GLN A 766 -13.14 4.17 42.61
CA GLN A 766 -12.95 5.57 42.25
C GLN A 766 -12.13 5.69 40.96
N PRO A 767 -12.58 6.46 39.95
CA PRO A 767 -11.83 6.68 38.73
C PRO A 767 -10.46 7.31 39.00
N LYS A 768 -9.42 6.81 38.33
CA LYS A 768 -8.09 7.44 38.30
C LYS A 768 -7.99 8.39 37.09
N PRO A 769 -7.00 9.30 37.06
CA PRO A 769 -6.80 10.21 35.94
C PRO A 769 -6.81 9.49 34.59
N PRO A 770 -7.67 9.90 33.63
CA PRO A 770 -7.71 9.30 32.31
C PRO A 770 -6.45 9.65 31.52
N ALA A 771 -6.26 8.92 30.42
CA ALA A 771 -5.19 9.23 29.51
C ALA A 771 -5.33 10.61 28.86
N PHE A 772 -4.22 11.17 28.39
CA PHE A 772 -4.15 12.39 27.56
C PHE A 772 -4.57 13.72 28.23
N LEU A 773 -4.58 13.80 29.56
CA LEU A 773 -4.91 15.04 30.31
C LEU A 773 -4.02 16.25 29.99
N ASN A 774 -2.75 16.05 29.61
CA ASN A 774 -1.73 17.12 29.46
C ASN A 774 -1.37 17.51 28.02
N ASN A 775 -2.00 16.95 26.98
CA ASN A 775 -1.56 17.15 25.58
C ASN A 775 -2.01 18.47 24.93
N ILE A 776 -2.30 19.52 25.70
CA ILE A 776 -2.83 20.80 25.18
C ILE A 776 -1.78 21.93 25.08
N VAL A 777 -0.56 21.77 25.60
CA VAL A 777 0.41 22.90 25.66
C VAL A 777 1.30 23.06 24.40
N VAL A 778 1.30 22.16 23.42
CA VAL A 778 2.26 22.24 22.28
C VAL A 778 1.69 22.85 21.00
N MET A 779 0.42 23.27 20.95
CA MET A 779 -0.19 23.75 19.69
C MET A 779 -0.57 25.23 19.61
N GLU A 780 -0.23 26.07 20.60
CA GLU A 780 -0.51 27.51 20.54
C GLU A 780 0.64 28.38 21.07
N GLN A 781 1.76 28.44 20.36
CA GLN A 781 2.63 29.63 20.33
C GLN A 781 3.35 29.76 18.98
N GLN A 782 2.69 30.38 18.00
CA GLN A 782 3.24 31.54 17.28
C GLN A 782 2.15 32.16 16.39
N HIS A 783 1.84 33.42 16.67
CA HIS A 783 0.79 34.23 16.08
C HIS A 783 1.29 34.99 14.83
N ASP A 784 0.32 35.25 13.95
CA ASP A 784 0.17 36.40 13.02
C ASP A 784 0.58 36.31 11.52
N LEU A 785 -0.51 36.24 10.71
CA LEU A 785 -0.76 36.71 9.33
C LEU A 785 -0.42 35.78 8.13
N PRO A 786 -1.15 35.87 6.97
CA PRO A 786 -2.53 36.24 6.72
C PRO A 786 -3.36 35.08 6.10
N ILE A 787 -4.68 35.27 6.09
CA ILE A 787 -5.68 34.37 5.49
C ILE A 787 -5.33 34.10 4.02
N ASN A 788 -4.90 32.87 3.70
CA ASN A 788 -4.94 32.36 2.33
C ASN A 788 -5.29 30.87 2.34
N HIS A 789 -6.34 30.55 1.60
CA HIS A 789 -6.93 29.22 1.49
C HIS A 789 -5.92 28.15 1.06
N GLY A 790 -5.63 27.20 1.95
CA GLY A 790 -4.87 25.99 1.64
C GLY A 790 -4.74 25.09 2.86
N SER A 791 -5.60 24.07 2.98
CA SER A 791 -5.64 23.17 4.13
C SER A 791 -4.44 22.22 4.16
N LEU A 792 -3.62 22.32 5.20
CA LEU A 792 -2.61 21.34 5.60
C LEU A 792 -3.10 20.67 6.89
N ASN A 793 -3.77 19.54 6.66
CA ASN A 793 -4.08 18.40 7.52
C ASN A 793 -5.22 17.71 6.77
N ASP A 794 -5.09 16.43 6.42
CA ASP A 794 -6.25 15.64 5.96
C ASP A 794 -7.18 15.37 7.16
N VAL A 795 -7.74 16.46 7.69
CA VAL A 795 -8.94 16.49 8.51
C VAL A 795 -10.07 16.15 7.55
N THR A 796 -10.59 14.94 7.62
CA THR A 796 -11.87 14.63 6.99
C THR A 796 -12.97 15.32 7.80
N ILE A 797 -13.25 16.58 7.46
CA ILE A 797 -14.53 17.20 7.78
C ILE A 797 -15.58 16.39 7.00
N SER A 798 -16.40 15.67 7.74
CA SER A 798 -17.50 14.90 7.19
C SER A 798 -18.67 15.84 6.93
N GLU A 799 -18.80 16.38 5.72
CA GLU A 799 -20.12 16.75 5.20
C GLU A 799 -20.72 15.50 4.56
N MET A 800 -21.62 14.83 5.27
CA MET A 800 -22.40 13.72 4.72
C MET A 800 -23.85 14.12 4.60
N GLY A 801 -24.26 14.40 3.37
CA GLY A 801 -25.65 14.35 2.96
C GLY A 801 -26.18 12.90 3.10
N GLY A 802 -27.32 12.80 3.77
CA GLY A 802 -28.25 11.66 3.90
C GLY A 802 -27.76 10.25 3.57
N ARG A 803 -27.40 9.48 4.63
CA ARG A 803 -27.32 8.02 4.65
C ARG A 803 -28.65 7.29 4.64
#